data_AF-A0AAN0IIV3-F1
#
_entry.id   AF-A0AAN0IIV3-F1
#
_cell.length_a   1.000
_cell.length_b   1.000
_cell.length_c   1.000
_cell.angle_alpha   90.00
_cell.angle_beta   90.00
_cell.angle_gamma   90.00
#
_symmetry.space_group_name_H-M   'P 1'
#
loop_
_entity.id
_entity.type
_entity.pdbx_description
1 polymer ?
#
loop_
_entity_poly.entity_id
_entity_poly.type
_entity_poly.pdbx_seq_one_letter_code
_entity_poly.pdbx_strand_id
1 'polypeptide(L)'
;MVTFVRTGLDYLWDCVLQVNDSISSKPIELMKDIFTNLSSKLPQEQIHQEFISVCMQRMDIINKVLYQYKPHELVTEASDQVNKLVRCLKLLLEYIVECDNEHMEERGIPPHGKSYWGKPLSLTIRYCSTPNSQPEDFDIWTHHNDTIASLRRQIARKINVHDSSKLELVVGNEIIRKNENYRYVIAASIPLRDKMVVTVRLHQYSNISETSMQSSDNSTDSSDASTGQHDGPNFDTEKVLPSVLMADKDDYIDFLLRLCDFAVERQLVILRDNVRSLLKLLPTGIRLLKEMLIFCKEKSTEEDRYKQLESFVLCGSPSKTVYLIEIIHSMIMPSVDNRDIESSEFQHNFILCGGLKLMFHVLTSNDCLSRADNTLKRSAYLSCLKVLKLLLVAQGYSFILSVSQEIKSNTEAMRGPRYKSAVGIQEAMSTIVSTVDTKLKTVATILAKSLCTNLMSPLPDVDVIVSLQMLIWSSIIGDISLMNKPNEIHKEFEKRCVSGPLDSEVLQLIREGLETLSLSMAVSNTILDTHHTTEPWKQFIIDIVLTARNRLIRMTAQDQLFNIITKCCTDSVPVLISTIKLLFNALETIVSDHSSTSNEFFRLLARLINHAHCHQVSVDGIQKLLDIELKWLEGVRVNSLSSQSVVVEGPLLEGHLNLIVELLTFSSIEERHSLGSKPGGMNLIPNLINHFLFPASRLVKKLKTTPDLQYNDELASGICSSPDSIQACYKLLNALCVGVKENIEILSELISDIFYNDELPLVEWEYYPHVGPRPTRGYVGLKNAGATCYMNAVLQQLYMISPVRNGVLSLSEPAVQLINETDKTEQDNKGKSVDGPLVPASTDRKETHIKVLMQLQTIFGHLLEGKVQFYVPKGFWKDFRLEGQQVNLREQHDAFEFFNTLVDSVDEGLKAYNATPIISKVLGGSFADQKICKGCPHR
;
A
#
# COMPACT_ATOMS: atom_id res chain seq x y z
N MET A 1 16.49 -37.46 -41.14
CA MET A 1 16.25 -36.23 -40.35
C MET A 1 14.88 -36.26 -39.67
N VAL A 2 13.77 -36.42 -40.41
CA VAL A 2 12.40 -36.48 -39.84
C VAL A 2 12.24 -37.55 -38.74
N THR A 3 12.82 -38.74 -38.91
CA THR A 3 12.78 -39.82 -37.90
C THR A 3 13.61 -39.49 -36.64
N PHE A 4 14.73 -38.77 -36.79
CA PHE A 4 15.59 -38.35 -35.67
C PHE A 4 14.93 -37.23 -34.85
N VAL A 5 14.29 -36.27 -35.53
CA VAL A 5 13.51 -35.19 -34.90
C VAL A 5 12.31 -35.75 -34.15
N ARG A 6 11.57 -36.69 -34.75
CA ARG A 6 10.42 -37.34 -34.11
C ARG A 6 10.82 -38.16 -32.88
N THR A 7 11.89 -38.94 -32.97
CA THR A 7 12.42 -39.70 -31.82
C THR A 7 12.92 -38.77 -30.71
N GLY A 8 13.52 -37.63 -31.06
CA GLY A 8 13.94 -36.61 -30.10
C GLY A 8 12.78 -35.91 -29.40
N LEU A 9 11.70 -35.59 -30.13
CA LEU A 9 10.49 -35.00 -29.55
C LEU A 9 9.76 -35.98 -28.63
N ASP A 10 9.66 -37.25 -29.02
CA ASP A 10 9.07 -38.30 -28.17
C ASP A 10 9.87 -38.46 -26.87
N TYR A 11 11.21 -38.44 -26.94
CA TYR A 11 12.07 -38.46 -25.76
C TYR A 11 11.91 -37.22 -24.86
N LEU A 12 11.74 -36.03 -25.45
CA LEU A 12 11.48 -34.81 -24.68
C LEU A 12 10.12 -34.88 -23.96
N TRP A 13 9.08 -35.42 -24.60
CA TRP A 13 7.79 -35.67 -23.95
C TRP A 13 7.91 -36.64 -22.78
N ASP A 14 8.69 -37.71 -22.92
CA ASP A 14 8.99 -38.63 -21.82
C ASP A 14 9.74 -37.91 -20.69
N CYS A 15 10.66 -36.98 -21.02
CA CYS A 15 11.35 -36.18 -20.03
C CYS A 15 10.40 -35.22 -19.28
N VAL A 16 9.44 -34.61 -19.97
CA VAL A 16 8.42 -33.74 -19.35
C VAL A 16 7.53 -34.53 -18.40
N LEU A 17 7.10 -35.74 -18.79
CA LEU A 17 6.10 -36.50 -18.04
C LEU A 17 6.69 -37.42 -16.97
N GLN A 18 7.82 -38.08 -17.21
CA GLN A 18 8.31 -39.18 -16.35
C GLN A 18 9.39 -38.77 -15.34
N VAL A 19 10.00 -37.60 -15.48
CA VAL A 19 11.15 -37.19 -14.66
C VAL A 19 10.70 -36.39 -13.43
N ASN A 20 11.50 -36.38 -12.36
CA ASN A 20 11.24 -35.61 -11.13
C ASN A 20 11.04 -34.10 -11.40
N ASP A 21 10.25 -33.44 -10.54
CA ASP A 21 9.85 -32.03 -10.70
C ASP A 21 11.02 -31.05 -10.77
N SER A 22 12.12 -31.34 -10.06
CA SER A 22 13.33 -30.49 -10.07
C SER A 22 14.05 -30.49 -11.42
N ILE A 23 13.79 -31.49 -12.27
CA ILE A 23 14.44 -31.67 -13.57
C ILE A 23 13.46 -31.36 -14.71
N SER A 24 12.16 -31.57 -14.53
CA SER A 24 11.14 -31.37 -15.59
C SER A 24 11.01 -29.93 -16.08
N SER A 25 11.51 -28.93 -15.34
CA SER A 25 11.55 -27.54 -15.80
C SER A 25 12.37 -27.33 -17.07
N LYS A 26 13.53 -27.99 -17.19
CA LYS A 26 14.42 -27.82 -18.36
C LYS A 26 13.83 -28.42 -19.66
N PRO A 27 13.25 -29.64 -19.65
CA PRO A 27 12.51 -30.15 -20.81
C PRO A 27 11.31 -29.28 -21.19
N ILE A 28 10.60 -28.69 -20.22
CA ILE A 28 9.49 -27.76 -20.50
C ILE A 28 10.01 -26.52 -21.23
N GLU A 29 11.06 -25.88 -20.70
CA GLU A 29 11.70 -24.71 -21.31
C GLU A 29 12.22 -25.03 -22.72
N LEU A 30 12.93 -26.14 -22.89
CA LEU A 30 13.44 -26.56 -24.19
C LEU A 30 12.32 -26.86 -25.19
N MET A 31 11.24 -27.51 -24.76
CA MET A 31 10.11 -27.80 -25.64
C MET A 31 9.41 -26.51 -26.05
N LYS A 32 9.18 -25.57 -25.12
CA LYS A 32 8.67 -24.23 -25.42
C LYS A 32 9.56 -23.53 -26.46
N ASP A 33 10.88 -23.45 -26.22
CA ASP A 33 11.83 -22.76 -27.09
C ASP A 33 11.89 -23.35 -28.50
N ILE A 34 11.78 -24.68 -28.63
CA ILE A 34 11.75 -25.36 -29.94
C ILE A 34 10.55 -24.91 -30.76
N PHE A 35 9.37 -24.72 -30.14
CA PHE A 35 8.14 -24.41 -30.84
C PHE A 35 7.90 -22.90 -31.04
N THR A 36 8.54 -22.02 -30.24
CA THR A 36 8.46 -20.57 -30.43
C THR A 36 9.52 -20.03 -31.40
N ASN A 37 10.72 -20.60 -31.44
CA ASN A 37 11.81 -20.15 -32.32
C ASN A 37 11.78 -20.77 -33.74
N LEU A 38 10.61 -21.17 -34.22
CA LEU A 38 10.46 -21.74 -35.56
C LEU A 38 10.46 -20.64 -36.63
N SER A 39 11.00 -20.96 -37.81
CA SER A 39 11.04 -19.99 -38.92
C SER A 39 9.64 -19.49 -39.27
N SER A 40 9.50 -18.17 -39.46
CA SER A 40 8.26 -17.52 -39.92
C SER A 40 7.73 -18.02 -41.27
N LYS A 41 8.54 -18.79 -42.02
CA LYS A 41 8.14 -19.45 -43.28
C LYS A 41 7.32 -20.73 -43.09
N LEU A 42 7.28 -21.29 -41.87
CA LEU A 42 6.49 -22.47 -41.54
C LEU A 42 5.04 -22.08 -41.27
N PRO A 43 4.06 -22.98 -41.50
CA PRO A 43 2.66 -22.72 -41.22
C PRO A 43 2.42 -22.68 -39.71
N GLN A 44 2.61 -21.50 -39.10
CA GLN A 44 2.54 -21.30 -37.64
C GLN A 44 1.20 -21.76 -37.05
N GLU A 45 0.08 -21.47 -37.71
CA GLU A 45 -1.25 -21.93 -37.30
C GLU A 45 -1.31 -23.46 -37.13
N GLN A 46 -0.80 -24.20 -38.12
CA GLN A 46 -0.81 -25.66 -38.10
C GLN A 46 0.06 -26.21 -36.96
N ILE A 47 1.23 -25.59 -36.73
CA ILE A 47 2.13 -25.97 -35.64
C ILE A 47 1.47 -25.73 -34.28
N HIS A 48 0.87 -24.56 -34.07
CA HIS A 48 0.14 -24.26 -32.84
C HIS A 48 -1.00 -25.26 -32.61
N GLN A 49 -1.81 -25.54 -33.64
CA GLN A 49 -2.91 -26.51 -33.54
C GLN A 49 -2.42 -27.92 -33.20
N GLU A 50 -1.34 -28.37 -33.82
CA GLU A 50 -0.77 -29.70 -33.58
C GLU A 50 -0.19 -29.80 -32.17
N PHE A 51 0.56 -28.80 -31.72
CA PHE A 51 1.11 -28.75 -30.36
C PHE A 51 0.02 -28.74 -29.29
N ILE A 52 -1.00 -27.89 -29.44
CA ILE A 52 -2.16 -27.83 -28.53
C ILE A 52 -2.89 -29.18 -28.51
N SER A 53 -3.15 -29.77 -29.68
CA SER A 53 -3.82 -31.06 -29.80
C SER A 53 -3.07 -32.16 -29.06
N VAL A 54 -1.73 -32.23 -29.21
CA VAL A 54 -0.90 -33.20 -28.50
C VAL A 54 -0.96 -33.00 -26.98
N CYS A 55 -0.87 -31.76 -26.50
CA CYS A 55 -1.02 -31.44 -25.08
C CYS A 55 -2.38 -31.90 -24.54
N MET A 56 -3.47 -31.53 -25.23
CA MET A 56 -4.84 -31.87 -24.82
C MET A 56 -5.08 -33.38 -24.83
N GLN A 57 -4.61 -34.10 -25.85
CA GLN A 57 -4.73 -35.55 -25.92
C GLN A 57 -3.97 -36.24 -24.77
N ARG A 58 -2.74 -35.80 -24.47
CA ARG A 58 -1.96 -36.35 -23.35
C ARG A 58 -2.66 -36.08 -22.01
N MET A 59 -3.16 -34.87 -21.79
CA MET A 59 -3.92 -34.53 -20.60
C MET A 59 -5.20 -35.36 -20.47
N ASP A 60 -5.94 -35.57 -21.56
CA ASP A 60 -7.16 -36.39 -21.56
C ASP A 60 -6.87 -37.86 -21.24
N ILE A 61 -5.79 -38.44 -21.79
CA ILE A 61 -5.35 -39.80 -21.46
C ILE A 61 -5.01 -39.93 -19.98
N ILE A 62 -4.20 -38.99 -19.45
CA ILE A 62 -3.81 -38.99 -18.03
C ILE A 62 -5.04 -38.80 -17.13
N ASN A 63 -5.95 -37.90 -17.49
CA ASN A 63 -7.17 -37.64 -16.75
C ASN A 63 -8.09 -38.87 -16.71
N LYS A 64 -8.26 -39.58 -17.84
CA LYS A 64 -9.03 -40.84 -17.89
C LYS A 64 -8.44 -41.92 -16.97
N VAL A 65 -7.12 -42.00 -16.85
CA VAL A 65 -6.45 -42.91 -15.90
C VAL A 65 -6.75 -42.47 -14.46
N LEU A 66 -6.68 -41.17 -14.16
CA LEU A 66 -6.99 -40.62 -12.83
C LEU A 66 -8.43 -40.90 -12.36
N TYR A 67 -9.42 -40.91 -13.27
CA TYR A 67 -10.80 -41.25 -12.94
C TYR A 67 -11.01 -42.69 -12.46
N GLN A 68 -10.08 -43.61 -12.75
CA GLN A 68 -10.17 -45.00 -12.33
C GLN A 68 -9.83 -45.19 -10.84
N TYR A 69 -9.12 -44.24 -10.23
CA TYR A 69 -8.75 -44.29 -8.81
C TYR A 69 -9.89 -43.81 -7.91
N LYS A 70 -10.10 -44.50 -6.78
CA LYS A 70 -11.08 -44.06 -5.78
C LYS A 70 -10.62 -42.77 -5.07
N PRO A 71 -11.54 -41.93 -4.57
CA PRO A 71 -11.23 -40.68 -3.87
C PRO A 71 -10.19 -40.80 -2.73
N HIS A 72 -10.14 -41.95 -2.05
CA HIS A 72 -9.30 -42.17 -0.87
C HIS A 72 -8.03 -42.99 -1.13
N GLU A 73 -7.79 -43.44 -2.37
CA GLU A 73 -6.59 -44.22 -2.77
C GLU A 73 -5.41 -43.32 -3.24
N LEU A 74 -5.59 -42.00 -3.17
CA LEU A 74 -4.63 -40.97 -3.61
C LEU A 74 -3.50 -40.74 -2.59
N VAL A 75 -2.53 -41.65 -2.48
CA VAL A 75 -1.32 -41.34 -1.69
C VAL A 75 0.01 -41.69 -2.38
N THR A 76 0.03 -42.38 -3.54
CA THR A 76 1.33 -42.57 -4.23
C THR A 76 1.22 -42.71 -5.76
N GLU A 77 0.48 -43.70 -6.28
CA GLU A 77 0.41 -43.93 -7.74
C GLU A 77 -0.38 -42.85 -8.50
N ALA A 78 -1.47 -42.36 -7.92
CA ALA A 78 -2.25 -41.27 -8.50
C ALA A 78 -1.55 -39.90 -8.38
N SER A 79 -0.62 -39.72 -7.42
CA SER A 79 0.16 -38.49 -7.29
C SER A 79 1.09 -38.27 -8.48
N ASP A 80 1.69 -39.34 -9.01
CA ASP A 80 2.53 -39.27 -10.20
C ASP A 80 1.72 -38.84 -11.44
N GLN A 81 0.50 -39.36 -11.59
CA GLN A 81 -0.41 -38.95 -12.68
C GLN A 81 -0.85 -37.49 -12.54
N VAL A 82 -1.14 -37.01 -11.33
CA VAL A 82 -1.42 -35.58 -11.08
C VAL A 82 -0.23 -34.72 -11.48
N ASN A 83 1.00 -35.11 -11.10
CA ASN A 83 2.20 -34.36 -11.47
C ASN A 83 2.41 -34.32 -12.99
N LYS A 84 2.21 -35.44 -13.69
CA LYS A 84 2.21 -35.50 -15.15
C LYS A 84 1.23 -34.50 -15.78
N LEU A 85 0.02 -34.44 -15.23
CA LEU A 85 -1.02 -33.52 -15.69
C LEU A 85 -0.62 -32.05 -15.45
N VAL A 86 -0.12 -31.73 -14.26
CA VAL A 86 0.38 -30.39 -13.90
C VAL A 86 1.53 -29.96 -14.81
N ARG A 87 2.49 -30.85 -15.11
CA ARG A 87 3.62 -30.55 -16.00
C ARG A 87 3.16 -30.30 -17.43
N CYS A 88 2.21 -31.10 -17.94
CA CYS A 88 1.64 -30.89 -19.27
C CYS A 88 0.86 -29.56 -19.36
N LEU A 89 0.10 -29.21 -18.33
CA LEU A 89 -0.59 -27.91 -18.22
C LEU A 89 0.41 -26.76 -18.16
N LYS A 90 1.47 -26.89 -17.36
CA LYS A 90 2.51 -25.88 -17.21
C LYS A 90 3.26 -25.62 -18.52
N LEU A 91 3.60 -26.67 -19.26
CA LEU A 91 4.18 -26.55 -20.60
C LEU A 91 3.25 -25.77 -21.55
N LEU A 92 1.97 -26.13 -21.58
CA LEU A 92 0.99 -25.44 -22.43
C LEU A 92 0.82 -23.96 -22.02
N LEU A 93 0.80 -23.69 -20.71
CA LEU A 93 0.69 -22.35 -20.15
C LEU A 93 1.90 -21.49 -20.53
N GLU A 94 3.13 -21.98 -20.32
CA GLU A 94 4.35 -21.24 -20.65
C GLU A 94 4.48 -21.00 -22.15
N TYR A 95 4.09 -21.97 -22.98
CA TYR A 95 4.04 -21.81 -24.43
C TYR A 95 3.07 -20.71 -24.87
N ILE A 96 1.84 -20.71 -24.34
CA ILE A 96 0.85 -19.67 -24.66
C ILE A 96 1.35 -18.29 -24.20
N VAL A 97 1.91 -18.18 -23.00
CA VAL A 97 2.44 -16.91 -22.47
C VAL A 97 3.56 -16.36 -23.34
N GLU A 98 4.48 -17.21 -23.82
CA GLU A 98 5.57 -16.79 -24.69
C GLU A 98 5.03 -16.27 -26.04
N CYS A 99 4.15 -17.03 -26.70
CA CYS A 99 3.54 -16.61 -27.96
C CYS A 99 2.72 -15.31 -27.82
N ASP A 100 1.97 -15.16 -26.73
CA ASP A 100 1.20 -13.94 -26.45
C ASP A 100 2.13 -12.74 -26.14
N ASN A 101 3.32 -12.97 -25.55
CA ASN A 101 4.31 -11.91 -25.27
C ASN A 101 5.07 -11.46 -26.53
N GLU A 102 5.29 -12.36 -27.49
CA GLU A 102 5.89 -12.07 -28.80
C GLU A 102 4.92 -11.35 -29.74
N HIS A 103 3.62 -11.32 -29.42
CA HIS A 103 2.63 -10.58 -30.19
C HIS A 103 2.75 -9.07 -29.99
N MET A 104 3.40 -8.40 -30.93
CA MET A 104 3.71 -6.96 -30.91
C MET A 104 2.62 -6.09 -31.54
N GLU A 105 1.35 -6.46 -31.39
CA GLU A 105 0.18 -5.71 -31.91
C GLU A 105 -0.91 -5.58 -30.84
N GLU A 106 -1.86 -4.66 -31.05
CA GLU A 106 -2.96 -4.47 -30.11
C GLU A 106 -3.95 -5.65 -30.16
N ARG A 107 -4.28 -6.19 -28.99
CA ARG A 107 -5.22 -7.31 -28.83
C ARG A 107 -6.66 -6.82 -28.91
N GLY A 108 -7.43 -7.28 -29.90
CA GLY A 108 -8.88 -7.08 -30.00
C GLY A 108 -9.70 -8.21 -29.36
N ILE A 109 -9.07 -9.37 -29.13
CA ILE A 109 -9.62 -10.57 -28.48
C ILE A 109 -8.84 -10.80 -27.17
N PRO A 110 -9.14 -10.03 -26.10
CA PRO A 110 -8.38 -10.11 -24.87
C PRO A 110 -8.53 -11.48 -24.18
N PRO A 111 -7.47 -11.96 -23.49
CA PRO A 111 -7.57 -13.06 -22.54
C PRO A 111 -8.72 -12.87 -21.56
N HIS A 112 -9.37 -13.95 -21.14
CA HIS A 112 -10.54 -13.91 -20.27
C HIS A 112 -10.28 -13.13 -18.97
N GLY A 113 -9.12 -13.35 -18.32
CA GLY A 113 -8.73 -12.64 -17.10
C GLY A 113 -8.41 -11.14 -17.29
N LYS A 114 -8.34 -10.69 -18.54
CA LYS A 114 -8.12 -9.30 -18.94
C LYS A 114 -9.33 -8.69 -19.65
N SER A 115 -10.36 -9.49 -19.94
CA SER A 115 -11.54 -9.07 -20.72
C SER A 115 -12.43 -8.06 -20.00
N TYR A 116 -12.45 -8.06 -18.66
CA TYR A 116 -13.24 -7.14 -17.83
C TYR A 116 -12.43 -5.96 -17.29
N TRP A 117 -13.15 -4.91 -16.91
CA TRP A 117 -12.61 -3.72 -16.25
C TRP A 117 -11.82 -4.11 -14.99
N GLY A 118 -10.58 -3.61 -14.94
CA GLY A 118 -9.62 -3.96 -13.90
C GLY A 118 -9.76 -3.09 -12.65
N LYS A 119 -8.80 -3.17 -11.74
CA LYS A 119 -8.72 -2.24 -10.62
C LYS A 119 -8.55 -0.80 -11.16
N PRO A 120 -9.39 0.16 -10.75
CA PRO A 120 -9.33 1.55 -11.20
C PRO A 120 -8.04 2.22 -10.68
N LEU A 121 -7.48 3.12 -11.48
CA LEU A 121 -6.28 3.90 -11.20
C LEU A 121 -6.49 5.36 -11.61
N SER A 122 -6.07 6.30 -10.77
CA SER A 122 -5.88 7.70 -11.14
C SER A 122 -4.39 7.98 -11.33
N LEU A 123 -4.01 8.55 -12.46
CA LEU A 123 -2.64 8.94 -12.77
C LEU A 123 -2.57 10.46 -12.92
N THR A 124 -1.60 11.09 -12.27
CA THR A 124 -1.36 12.53 -12.43
C THR A 124 -0.41 12.74 -13.59
N ILE A 125 -0.91 13.33 -14.66
CA ILE A 125 -0.16 13.57 -15.89
C ILE A 125 0.48 14.95 -15.79
N ARG A 126 1.81 14.98 -15.82
CA ARG A 126 2.60 16.21 -15.86
C ARG A 126 3.02 16.51 -17.29
N TYR A 127 2.60 17.64 -17.83
CA TYR A 127 2.85 18.02 -19.21
C TYR A 127 3.44 19.43 -19.30
N CYS A 128 4.46 19.60 -20.14
CA CYS A 128 5.02 20.91 -20.49
C CYS A 128 4.80 21.15 -21.99
N SER A 129 4.01 22.16 -22.33
CA SER A 129 3.74 22.52 -23.73
C SER A 129 4.98 23.11 -24.43
N THR A 130 5.87 23.77 -23.69
CA THR A 130 7.17 24.23 -24.18
C THR A 130 8.26 24.02 -23.11
N PRO A 131 9.56 23.91 -23.48
CA PRO A 131 10.65 23.68 -22.53
C PRO A 131 10.76 24.74 -21.40
N ASN A 132 10.21 25.94 -21.63
CA ASN A 132 10.25 27.06 -20.70
C ASN A 132 8.88 27.37 -20.05
N SER A 133 7.81 26.59 -20.32
CA SER A 133 6.52 26.80 -19.65
C SER A 133 6.49 26.13 -18.29
N GLN A 134 5.65 26.63 -17.38
CA GLN A 134 5.35 25.88 -16.16
C GLN A 134 4.68 24.55 -16.52
N PRO A 135 4.96 23.46 -15.78
CA PRO A 135 4.28 22.18 -15.97
C PRO A 135 2.81 22.31 -15.60
N GLU A 136 1.93 21.85 -16.49
CA GLU A 136 0.51 21.66 -16.21
C GLU A 136 0.31 20.22 -15.74
N ASP A 137 -0.31 20.06 -14.57
CA ASP A 137 -0.68 18.76 -14.01
C ASP A 137 -2.19 18.55 -14.17
N PHE A 138 -2.60 17.40 -14.70
CA PHE A 138 -4.01 16.99 -14.76
C PHE A 138 -4.15 15.48 -14.54
N ASP A 139 -5.28 15.03 -14.01
CA ASP A 139 -5.49 13.61 -13.75
C ASP A 139 -6.12 12.88 -14.95
N ILE A 140 -5.70 11.63 -15.18
CA ILE A 140 -6.35 10.67 -16.07
C ILE A 140 -6.74 9.42 -15.27
N TRP A 141 -7.89 8.85 -15.62
CA TRP A 141 -8.40 7.62 -15.02
C TRP A 141 -8.24 6.46 -16.00
N THR A 142 -7.63 5.36 -15.53
CA THR A 142 -7.40 4.11 -16.29
C THR A 142 -7.60 2.90 -15.35
N HIS A 143 -7.24 1.69 -15.76
CA HIS A 143 -7.34 0.48 -14.94
C HIS A 143 -6.23 -0.54 -15.24
N HIS A 144 -6.04 -1.50 -14.33
CA HIS A 144 -4.98 -2.53 -14.44
C HIS A 144 -5.03 -3.41 -15.70
N ASN A 145 -6.20 -3.55 -16.31
CA ASN A 145 -6.41 -4.34 -17.53
C ASN A 145 -6.45 -3.47 -18.79
N ASP A 146 -6.18 -2.16 -18.67
CA ASP A 146 -6.04 -1.25 -19.80
C ASP A 146 -4.66 -1.44 -20.45
N THR A 147 -4.49 -1.03 -21.70
CA THR A 147 -3.20 -1.10 -22.40
C THR A 147 -2.45 0.24 -22.33
N ILE A 148 -1.12 0.20 -22.42
CA ILE A 148 -0.31 1.43 -22.51
C ILE A 148 -0.69 2.24 -23.76
N ALA A 149 -1.04 1.59 -24.87
CA ALA A 149 -1.53 2.24 -26.08
C ALA A 149 -2.83 3.02 -25.85
N SER A 150 -3.81 2.39 -25.18
CA SER A 150 -5.08 3.04 -24.80
C SER A 150 -4.84 4.25 -23.91
N LEU A 151 -4.01 4.11 -22.87
CA LEU A 151 -3.61 5.22 -21.99
C LEU A 151 -2.96 6.38 -22.79
N ARG A 152 -2.04 6.07 -23.72
CA ARG A 152 -1.42 7.10 -24.58
C ARG A 152 -2.45 7.81 -25.45
N ARG A 153 -3.43 7.11 -26.01
CA ARG A 153 -4.53 7.71 -26.79
C ARG A 153 -5.40 8.62 -25.91
N GLN A 154 -5.71 8.22 -24.68
CA GLN A 154 -6.45 9.06 -23.73
C GLN A 154 -5.67 10.35 -23.39
N ILE A 155 -4.37 10.25 -23.12
CA ILE A 155 -3.49 11.40 -22.86
C ILE A 155 -3.42 12.31 -24.10
N ALA A 156 -3.20 11.74 -25.29
CA ALA A 156 -3.08 12.49 -26.54
C ALA A 156 -4.37 13.28 -26.86
N ARG A 157 -5.55 12.66 -26.66
CA ARG A 157 -6.85 13.33 -26.80
C ARG A 157 -7.02 14.49 -25.82
N LYS A 158 -6.53 14.35 -24.58
CA LYS A 158 -6.68 15.39 -23.54
C LYS A 158 -5.72 16.57 -23.74
N ILE A 159 -4.53 16.32 -24.29
CA ILE A 159 -3.51 17.33 -24.59
C ILE A 159 -3.69 17.96 -25.99
N ASN A 160 -4.62 17.46 -26.81
CA ASN A 160 -4.83 17.87 -28.21
C ASN A 160 -3.55 17.75 -29.07
N VAL A 161 -2.87 16.60 -28.99
CA VAL A 161 -1.65 16.35 -29.75
C VAL A 161 -1.97 16.23 -31.24
N HIS A 162 -1.29 17.01 -32.09
CA HIS A 162 -1.38 16.90 -33.56
C HIS A 162 -0.64 15.66 -34.08
N ASP A 163 -1.11 15.12 -35.20
CA ASP A 163 -0.62 13.89 -35.85
C ASP A 163 0.90 13.82 -36.09
N SER A 164 1.58 14.96 -36.21
CA SER A 164 3.04 15.05 -36.43
C SER A 164 3.92 14.94 -35.18
N SER A 165 3.34 14.79 -33.98
CA SER A 165 4.08 14.81 -32.70
C SER A 165 4.12 13.43 -32.04
N LYS A 166 5.31 12.98 -31.64
CA LYS A 166 5.49 11.71 -30.90
C LYS A 166 5.37 11.94 -29.40
N LEU A 167 4.38 11.28 -28.78
CA LEU A 167 4.13 11.29 -27.35
C LEU A 167 4.98 10.23 -26.63
N GLU A 168 5.80 10.67 -25.67
CA GLU A 168 6.63 9.83 -24.81
C GLU A 168 6.17 9.93 -23.35
N LEU A 169 6.06 8.78 -22.67
CA LEU A 169 5.69 8.68 -21.27
C LEU A 169 6.93 8.39 -20.41
N VAL A 170 7.16 9.22 -19.39
CA VAL A 170 8.31 9.15 -18.50
C VAL A 170 7.83 9.03 -17.06
N VAL A 171 8.36 8.07 -16.33
CA VAL A 171 8.02 7.78 -14.93
C VAL A 171 9.31 7.85 -14.11
N GLY A 172 9.43 8.87 -13.25
CA GLY A 172 10.70 9.18 -12.60
C GLY A 172 11.77 9.52 -13.65
N ASN A 173 12.80 8.67 -13.77
CA ASN A 173 13.87 8.81 -14.76
C ASN A 173 13.79 7.79 -15.92
N GLU A 174 12.78 6.92 -15.93
CA GLU A 174 12.65 5.84 -16.90
C GLU A 174 11.55 6.13 -17.94
N ILE A 175 11.78 5.68 -19.17
CA ILE A 175 10.88 5.90 -20.32
C ILE A 175 10.11 4.61 -20.60
N ILE A 176 8.77 4.69 -20.68
CA ILE A 176 7.95 3.58 -21.14
C ILE A 176 8.14 3.47 -22.65
N ARG A 177 8.76 2.38 -23.10
CA ARG A 177 9.15 2.17 -24.51
C ARG A 177 7.94 1.91 -25.41
N LYS A 178 8.09 2.08 -26.72
CA LYS A 178 7.01 1.83 -27.71
C LYS A 178 6.62 0.35 -27.82
N ASN A 179 7.59 -0.56 -27.70
CA ASN A 179 7.33 -2.00 -27.71
C ASN A 179 6.46 -2.48 -26.54
N GLU A 180 6.27 -1.65 -25.51
CA GLU A 180 5.37 -1.92 -24.38
C GLU A 180 3.94 -1.42 -24.59
N ASN A 181 3.64 -0.78 -25.73
CA ASN A 181 2.31 -0.25 -26.04
C ASN A 181 1.18 -1.26 -25.83
N TYR A 182 1.44 -2.52 -26.17
CA TYR A 182 0.46 -3.59 -26.15
C TYR A 182 0.41 -4.35 -24.82
N ARG A 183 1.33 -4.04 -23.90
CA ARG A 183 1.29 -4.57 -22.54
C ARG A 183 0.21 -3.87 -21.74
N TYR A 184 -0.38 -4.62 -20.82
CA TYR A 184 -1.31 -4.07 -19.84
C TYR A 184 -0.59 -3.11 -18.89
N VAL A 185 -1.30 -2.10 -18.39
CA VAL A 185 -0.80 -1.09 -17.45
C VAL A 185 -0.08 -1.72 -16.24
N ILE A 186 -0.61 -2.84 -15.72
CA ILE A 186 0.00 -3.57 -14.59
C ILE A 186 1.22 -4.41 -14.97
N ALA A 187 1.36 -4.76 -16.25
CA ALA A 187 2.39 -5.66 -16.78
C ALA A 187 3.46 -4.93 -17.62
N ALA A 188 3.39 -3.60 -17.70
CA ALA A 188 4.43 -2.77 -18.29
C ALA A 188 5.76 -2.95 -17.54
N SER A 189 6.89 -2.62 -18.18
CA SER A 189 8.19 -2.71 -17.50
C SER A 189 8.25 -1.82 -16.25
N ILE A 190 7.48 -0.73 -16.28
CA ILE A 190 7.20 0.17 -15.17
C ILE A 190 5.71 0.06 -14.83
N PRO A 191 5.31 -0.83 -13.89
CA PRO A 191 3.91 -0.97 -13.49
C PRO A 191 3.37 0.32 -12.87
N LEU A 192 2.37 0.93 -13.51
CA LEU A 192 1.77 2.17 -13.01
C LEU A 192 0.90 1.88 -11.78
N ARG A 193 0.98 2.78 -10.78
CA ARG A 193 0.25 2.68 -9.51
C ARG A 193 -0.68 3.88 -9.32
N ASP A 194 -1.64 3.74 -8.41
CA ASP A 194 -2.59 4.81 -8.13
C ASP A 194 -1.87 6.07 -7.62
N LYS A 195 -2.31 7.23 -8.11
CA LYS A 195 -1.74 8.57 -7.90
C LYS A 195 -0.29 8.74 -8.34
N MET A 196 0.22 7.86 -9.19
CA MET A 196 1.57 7.99 -9.73
C MET A 196 1.63 9.15 -10.72
N VAL A 197 2.73 9.92 -10.67
CA VAL A 197 2.98 11.01 -11.60
C VAL A 197 3.65 10.48 -12.86
N VAL A 198 3.03 10.71 -14.02
CA VAL A 198 3.56 10.35 -15.34
C VAL A 198 3.86 11.64 -16.10
N THR A 199 5.13 11.85 -16.45
CA THR A 199 5.56 13.02 -17.21
C THR A 199 5.45 12.74 -18.71
N VAL A 200 4.83 13.65 -19.47
CA VAL A 200 4.63 13.53 -20.91
C VAL A 200 5.59 14.47 -21.64
N ARG A 201 6.33 13.93 -22.61
CA ARG A 201 7.21 14.69 -23.50
C ARG A 201 6.72 14.57 -24.94
N LEU A 202 6.58 15.69 -25.64
CA LEU A 202 6.26 15.73 -27.06
C LEU A 202 7.52 15.99 -27.88
N HIS A 203 7.80 15.14 -28.86
CA HIS A 203 8.86 15.36 -29.84
C HIS A 203 8.22 15.76 -31.16
N GLN A 204 8.54 16.96 -31.65
CA GLN A 204 8.20 17.37 -33.02
C GLN A 204 9.22 16.79 -33.98
N TYR A 205 8.76 16.19 -35.09
CA TYR A 205 9.64 15.90 -36.21
C TYR A 205 10.11 17.23 -36.81
N SER A 206 11.28 17.69 -36.39
CA SER A 206 12.01 18.70 -37.14
C SER A 206 12.65 18.00 -38.34
N ASN A 207 12.25 18.39 -39.54
CA ASN A 207 12.98 18.06 -40.77
C ASN A 207 14.36 18.73 -40.68
N ILE A 208 15.29 18.12 -39.96
CA ILE A 208 16.70 18.50 -39.97
C ILE A 208 17.43 17.36 -40.65
N SER A 209 17.90 17.68 -41.85
CA SER A 209 18.82 16.93 -42.69
C SER A 209 19.85 16.17 -41.85
N GLU A 210 19.90 14.85 -42.05
CA GLU A 210 20.95 13.97 -41.57
C GLU A 210 22.32 14.52 -41.97
N THR A 211 23.05 15.09 -41.02
CA THR A 211 24.52 15.11 -41.01
C THR A 211 24.99 15.29 -39.58
N SER A 212 25.27 14.18 -38.89
CA SER A 212 26.52 13.94 -38.12
C SER A 212 26.33 12.96 -36.97
N MET A 213 27.35 12.11 -36.84
CA MET A 213 27.67 11.21 -35.72
C MET A 213 27.01 9.82 -35.75
N GLN A 214 27.59 8.97 -36.60
CA GLN A 214 27.60 7.53 -36.41
C GLN A 214 28.44 7.18 -35.17
N SER A 215 27.82 6.55 -34.18
CA SER A 215 28.49 5.58 -33.31
C SER A 215 27.75 4.25 -33.49
N SER A 216 28.48 3.29 -34.05
CA SER A 216 28.09 1.92 -34.36
C SER A 216 27.75 1.13 -33.09
N ASP A 217 26.54 0.60 -33.04
CA ASP A 217 26.26 -0.71 -32.44
C ASP A 217 25.25 -1.43 -33.33
N ASN A 218 25.69 -2.56 -33.87
CA ASN A 218 24.92 -3.42 -34.77
C ASN A 218 23.94 -4.27 -33.96
N SER A 219 22.63 -4.05 -34.16
CA SER A 219 21.65 -5.13 -34.15
C SER A 219 20.71 -4.92 -35.33
N THR A 220 20.89 -5.73 -36.36
CA THR A 220 19.97 -5.91 -37.47
C THR A 220 18.61 -6.37 -36.93
N ASP A 221 17.61 -5.51 -37.01
CA ASP A 221 16.25 -5.95 -37.29
C ASP A 221 15.59 -4.97 -38.25
N SER A 222 15.33 -5.48 -39.45
CA SER A 222 14.84 -4.73 -40.59
C SER A 222 13.34 -4.96 -40.75
N SER A 223 12.55 -3.95 -40.38
CA SER A 223 11.31 -3.56 -41.08
C SER A 223 10.67 -2.33 -40.44
N ASP A 224 11.38 -1.21 -40.41
CA ASP A 224 10.81 0.11 -40.10
C ASP A 224 10.54 0.84 -41.43
N ALA A 225 9.37 0.56 -42.04
CA ALA A 225 8.81 1.39 -43.12
C ALA A 225 7.35 1.02 -43.44
N SER A 226 6.39 1.52 -42.66
CA SER A 226 5.13 2.03 -43.21
C SER A 226 4.39 2.90 -42.19
N THR A 227 4.34 4.18 -42.53
CA THR A 227 3.45 5.23 -42.04
C THR A 227 1.98 4.81 -41.89
N GLY A 228 1.37 5.15 -40.76
CA GLY A 228 -0.08 5.23 -40.60
C GLY A 228 -0.53 5.23 -39.14
N GLN A 229 -0.90 6.39 -38.61
CA GLN A 229 -1.71 6.51 -37.39
C GLN A 229 -3.09 5.91 -37.63
N HIS A 230 -3.19 4.59 -37.57
CA HIS A 230 -4.41 3.82 -37.37
C HIS A 230 -4.03 2.50 -36.70
N ASP A 231 -3.51 2.59 -35.47
CA ASP A 231 -3.22 1.42 -34.62
C ASP A 231 -4.55 0.91 -34.03
N GLY A 232 -5.27 0.11 -34.80
CA GLY A 232 -6.33 -0.78 -34.30
C GLY A 232 -5.83 -2.23 -34.24
N PRO A 233 -6.54 -3.12 -33.55
CA PRO A 233 -6.16 -4.52 -33.46
C PRO A 233 -6.21 -5.21 -34.82
N ASN A 234 -5.18 -6.01 -35.12
CA ASN A 234 -5.12 -6.84 -36.33
C ASN A 234 -5.69 -8.22 -36.02
N PHE A 235 -6.98 -8.41 -36.34
CA PHE A 235 -7.67 -9.65 -36.00
C PHE A 235 -7.16 -10.88 -36.74
N ASP A 236 -6.53 -10.72 -37.92
CA ASP A 236 -6.08 -11.86 -38.72
C ASP A 236 -4.79 -12.46 -38.18
N THR A 237 -3.88 -11.64 -37.65
CA THR A 237 -2.69 -12.11 -36.92
C THR A 237 -3.06 -12.64 -35.54
N GLU A 238 -4.02 -12.00 -34.86
CA GLU A 238 -4.46 -12.41 -33.52
C GLU A 238 -5.18 -13.77 -33.52
N LYS A 239 -6.00 -14.08 -34.54
CA LYS A 239 -6.70 -15.38 -34.67
C LYS A 239 -5.79 -16.59 -34.72
N VAL A 240 -4.55 -16.41 -35.17
CA VAL A 240 -3.56 -17.49 -35.31
C VAL A 240 -2.85 -17.77 -33.97
N LEU A 241 -3.02 -16.92 -32.96
CA LEU A 241 -2.42 -17.13 -31.64
C LEU A 241 -2.90 -18.44 -31.00
N PRO A 242 -2.03 -19.19 -30.32
CA PRO A 242 -2.39 -20.46 -29.70
C PRO A 242 -3.50 -20.30 -28.64
N SER A 243 -3.52 -19.17 -27.92
CA SER A 243 -4.58 -18.84 -26.96
C SER A 243 -5.95 -18.75 -27.64
N VAL A 244 -6.05 -18.09 -28.80
CA VAL A 244 -7.28 -17.90 -29.56
C VAL A 244 -7.73 -19.21 -30.22
N LEU A 245 -6.81 -19.91 -30.89
CA LEU A 245 -7.07 -21.22 -31.50
C LEU A 245 -7.59 -22.26 -30.50
N MET A 246 -7.11 -22.21 -29.26
CA MET A 246 -7.58 -23.08 -28.21
C MET A 246 -8.98 -22.70 -27.70
N ALA A 247 -9.28 -21.41 -27.58
CA ALA A 247 -10.58 -20.92 -27.14
C ALA A 247 -11.70 -21.12 -28.18
N ASP A 248 -11.36 -21.18 -29.47
CA ASP A 248 -12.29 -21.49 -30.57
C ASP A 248 -12.82 -22.94 -30.52
N LYS A 249 -12.17 -23.83 -29.77
CA LYS A 249 -12.59 -25.22 -29.57
C LYS A 249 -13.33 -25.37 -28.25
N ASP A 250 -14.67 -25.37 -28.31
CA ASP A 250 -15.53 -25.50 -27.13
C ASP A 250 -15.22 -26.73 -26.28
N ASP A 251 -14.87 -27.87 -26.91
CA ASP A 251 -14.49 -29.10 -26.23
C ASP A 251 -13.30 -28.92 -25.27
N TYR A 252 -12.37 -28.02 -25.60
CA TYR A 252 -11.20 -27.75 -24.77
C TYR A 252 -11.58 -26.92 -23.53
N ILE A 253 -12.46 -25.93 -23.69
CA ILE A 253 -13.00 -25.16 -22.55
C ILE A 253 -13.80 -26.07 -21.62
N ASP A 254 -14.68 -26.90 -22.17
CA ASP A 254 -15.48 -27.86 -21.39
C ASP A 254 -14.61 -28.94 -20.72
N PHE A 255 -13.50 -29.36 -21.35
CA PHE A 255 -12.51 -30.23 -20.72
C PHE A 255 -11.84 -29.55 -19.53
N LEU A 256 -11.35 -28.31 -19.70
CA LEU A 256 -10.66 -27.58 -18.63
C LEU A 256 -11.60 -27.28 -17.45
N LEU A 257 -12.85 -26.91 -17.69
CA LEU A 257 -13.83 -26.69 -16.62
C LEU A 257 -14.11 -27.98 -15.83
N ARG A 258 -14.31 -29.11 -16.52
CA ARG A 258 -14.46 -30.43 -15.86
C ARG A 258 -13.21 -30.85 -15.09
N LEU A 259 -12.03 -30.56 -15.63
CA LEU A 259 -10.78 -30.87 -14.96
C LEU A 259 -10.59 -30.00 -13.70
N CYS A 260 -11.02 -28.75 -13.73
CA CYS A 260 -11.02 -27.87 -12.57
C CYS A 260 -11.96 -28.39 -11.47
N ASP A 261 -13.19 -28.81 -11.82
CA ASP A 261 -14.12 -29.43 -10.87
C ASP A 261 -13.54 -30.71 -10.26
N PHE A 262 -12.94 -31.57 -11.08
CA PHE A 262 -12.25 -32.76 -10.60
C PHE A 262 -11.14 -32.42 -9.59
N ALA A 263 -10.33 -31.39 -9.87
CA ALA A 263 -9.29 -30.95 -8.97
C ALA A 263 -9.85 -30.42 -7.64
N VAL A 264 -10.97 -29.70 -7.67
CA VAL A 264 -11.64 -29.18 -6.46
C VAL A 264 -12.19 -30.32 -5.60
N GLU A 265 -12.92 -31.27 -6.21
CA GLU A 265 -13.49 -32.44 -5.51
C GLU A 265 -12.42 -33.30 -4.84
N ARG A 266 -11.23 -33.38 -5.44
CA ARG A 266 -10.10 -34.16 -4.95
C ARG A 266 -9.12 -33.35 -4.08
N GLN A 267 -9.41 -32.06 -3.82
CA GLN A 267 -8.54 -31.15 -3.06
C GLN A 267 -7.12 -30.97 -3.66
N LEU A 268 -7.00 -31.05 -4.99
CA LEU A 268 -5.74 -30.91 -5.73
C LEU A 268 -5.45 -29.43 -6.06
N VAL A 269 -4.98 -28.69 -5.06
CA VAL A 269 -4.73 -27.23 -5.10
C VAL A 269 -3.91 -26.79 -6.32
N ILE A 270 -2.74 -27.42 -6.56
CA ILE A 270 -1.81 -27.03 -7.63
C ILE A 270 -2.44 -27.24 -9.01
N LEU A 271 -3.15 -28.35 -9.21
CA LEU A 271 -3.80 -28.67 -10.47
C LEU A 271 -4.90 -27.65 -10.79
N ARG A 272 -5.78 -27.39 -9.82
CA ARG A 272 -6.85 -26.39 -9.92
C ARG A 272 -6.30 -25.01 -10.30
N ASP A 273 -5.25 -24.56 -9.63
CA ASP A 273 -4.68 -23.23 -9.86
C ASP A 273 -4.05 -23.10 -11.26
N ASN A 274 -3.39 -24.15 -11.76
CA ASN A 274 -2.85 -24.18 -13.13
C ASN A 274 -3.97 -24.18 -14.19
N VAL A 275 -5.02 -24.98 -14.00
CA VAL A 275 -6.18 -25.01 -14.90
C VAL A 275 -6.88 -23.65 -14.95
N ARG A 276 -7.08 -23.02 -13.78
CA ARG A 276 -7.69 -21.69 -13.67
C ARG A 276 -6.82 -20.60 -14.30
N SER A 277 -5.50 -20.71 -14.17
CA SER A 277 -4.55 -19.80 -14.81
C SER A 277 -4.61 -19.91 -16.32
N LEU A 278 -4.64 -21.14 -16.86
CA LEU A 278 -4.83 -21.38 -18.28
C LEU A 278 -6.15 -20.81 -18.79
N LEU A 279 -7.28 -21.08 -18.12
CA LEU A 279 -8.60 -20.52 -18.47
C LEU A 279 -8.60 -18.98 -18.47
N LYS A 280 -7.81 -18.32 -17.62
CA LYS A 280 -7.69 -16.85 -17.60
C LYS A 280 -6.83 -16.29 -18.75
N LEU A 281 -5.93 -17.10 -19.32
CA LEU A 281 -5.08 -16.74 -20.46
C LEU A 281 -5.81 -16.93 -21.81
N LEU A 282 -6.72 -17.90 -21.89
CA LEU A 282 -7.55 -18.09 -23.07
C LEU A 282 -8.58 -16.96 -23.20
N PRO A 283 -8.93 -16.51 -24.41
CA PRO A 283 -10.13 -15.71 -24.62
C PRO A 283 -11.39 -16.36 -24.06
N THR A 284 -12.40 -15.54 -23.76
CA THR A 284 -13.70 -16.03 -23.31
C THR A 284 -14.32 -16.98 -24.34
N GLY A 285 -14.77 -18.16 -23.87
CA GLY A 285 -15.36 -19.19 -24.72
C GLY A 285 -16.56 -18.68 -25.51
N ILE A 286 -16.46 -18.72 -26.84
CA ILE A 286 -17.39 -18.01 -27.74
C ILE A 286 -18.80 -18.58 -27.70
N ARG A 287 -18.95 -19.91 -27.53
CA ARG A 287 -20.26 -20.56 -27.38
C ARG A 287 -20.99 -20.09 -26.14
N LEU A 288 -20.34 -20.12 -24.97
CA LEU A 288 -20.95 -19.69 -23.71
C LEU A 288 -21.32 -18.20 -23.73
N LEU A 289 -20.50 -17.37 -24.37
CA LEU A 289 -20.79 -15.95 -24.58
C LEU A 289 -22.03 -15.74 -25.47
N LYS A 290 -22.12 -16.46 -26.59
CA LYS A 290 -23.29 -16.41 -27.50
C LYS A 290 -24.55 -16.93 -26.83
N GLU A 291 -24.47 -18.04 -26.09
CA GLU A 291 -25.58 -18.59 -25.31
C GLU A 291 -26.09 -17.55 -24.30
N MET A 292 -25.19 -16.89 -23.55
CA MET A 292 -25.55 -15.81 -22.62
C MET A 292 -26.26 -14.63 -23.31
N LEU A 293 -25.77 -14.19 -24.47
CA LEU A 293 -26.41 -13.14 -25.27
C LEU A 293 -27.81 -13.54 -25.72
N ILE A 294 -27.99 -14.80 -26.14
CA ILE A 294 -29.29 -15.33 -26.60
C ILE A 294 -30.29 -15.32 -25.43
N PHE A 295 -29.93 -15.90 -24.28
CA PHE A 295 -30.81 -15.95 -23.10
C PHE A 295 -31.27 -14.55 -22.67
N CYS A 296 -30.40 -13.54 -22.73
CA CYS A 296 -30.77 -12.17 -22.37
C CYS A 296 -31.63 -11.46 -23.44
N LYS A 297 -31.54 -11.84 -24.72
CA LYS A 297 -32.30 -11.20 -25.82
C LYS A 297 -33.67 -11.84 -26.08
N GLU A 298 -33.94 -13.04 -25.56
CA GLU A 298 -35.18 -13.76 -25.83
C GLU A 298 -36.44 -12.99 -25.38
N LYS A 299 -37.47 -13.01 -26.25
CA LYS A 299 -38.79 -12.40 -25.99
C LYS A 299 -39.71 -13.38 -25.25
N SER A 300 -39.31 -13.81 -24.07
CA SER A 300 -40.11 -14.62 -23.14
C SER A 300 -40.55 -13.79 -21.92
N THR A 301 -41.39 -14.36 -21.05
CA THR A 301 -41.84 -13.67 -19.82
C THR A 301 -40.65 -13.44 -18.87
N GLU A 302 -40.72 -12.44 -17.99
CA GLU A 302 -39.65 -12.12 -17.04
C GLU A 302 -39.26 -13.33 -16.16
N GLU A 303 -40.24 -14.10 -15.67
CA GLU A 303 -39.99 -15.29 -14.86
C GLU A 303 -39.32 -16.42 -15.64
N ASP A 304 -39.72 -16.64 -16.90
CA ASP A 304 -39.12 -17.68 -17.74
C ASP A 304 -37.68 -17.33 -18.09
N ARG A 305 -37.41 -16.05 -18.42
CA ARG A 305 -36.05 -15.53 -18.66
C ARG A 305 -35.15 -15.73 -17.44
N TYR A 306 -35.65 -15.38 -16.25
CA TYR A 306 -34.91 -15.56 -15.01
C TYR A 306 -34.59 -17.03 -14.75
N LYS A 307 -35.57 -17.94 -14.87
CA LYS A 307 -35.36 -19.39 -14.62
C LYS A 307 -34.34 -19.99 -15.59
N GLN A 308 -34.39 -19.61 -16.87
CA GLN A 308 -33.41 -20.05 -17.85
C GLN A 308 -32.01 -19.55 -17.50
N LEU A 309 -31.88 -18.24 -17.22
CA LEU A 309 -30.61 -17.63 -16.83
C LEU A 309 -30.04 -18.25 -15.55
N GLU A 310 -30.86 -18.43 -14.53
CA GLU A 310 -30.51 -19.06 -13.25
C GLU A 310 -30.02 -20.49 -13.46
N SER A 311 -30.76 -21.31 -14.21
CA SER A 311 -30.36 -22.69 -14.51
C SER A 311 -29.06 -22.79 -15.32
N PHE A 312 -28.81 -21.82 -16.22
CA PHE A 312 -27.62 -21.76 -17.03
C PHE A 312 -26.37 -21.40 -16.21
N VAL A 313 -26.48 -20.36 -15.37
CA VAL A 313 -25.37 -19.87 -14.54
C VAL A 313 -25.09 -20.82 -13.37
N LEU A 314 -26.14 -21.30 -12.70
CA LEU A 314 -26.06 -22.16 -11.52
C LEU A 314 -26.15 -23.65 -11.91
N CYS A 315 -25.36 -24.04 -12.92
CA CYS A 315 -25.41 -25.36 -13.58
C CYS A 315 -24.83 -26.54 -12.77
N GLY A 316 -24.61 -26.39 -11.46
CA GLY A 316 -24.09 -27.44 -10.57
C GLY A 316 -22.59 -27.75 -10.70
N SER A 317 -21.90 -27.15 -11.67
CA SER A 317 -20.43 -27.17 -11.82
C SER A 317 -19.85 -25.90 -11.18
N PRO A 318 -19.13 -25.99 -10.04
CA PRO A 318 -18.55 -24.82 -9.38
C PRO A 318 -17.64 -24.01 -10.29
N SER A 319 -16.77 -24.67 -11.06
CA SER A 319 -15.81 -24.00 -11.94
C SER A 319 -16.50 -23.28 -13.09
N LYS A 320 -17.53 -23.91 -13.69
CA LYS A 320 -18.31 -23.29 -14.76
C LYS A 320 -19.16 -22.13 -14.25
N THR A 321 -19.77 -22.25 -13.07
CA THR A 321 -20.52 -21.13 -12.45
C THR A 321 -19.61 -19.92 -12.22
N VAL A 322 -18.41 -20.10 -11.66
CA VAL A 322 -17.43 -19.01 -11.49
C VAL A 322 -17.10 -18.38 -12.85
N TYR A 323 -16.79 -19.20 -13.85
CA TYR A 323 -16.45 -18.74 -15.20
C TYR A 323 -17.60 -17.95 -15.84
N LEU A 324 -18.86 -18.40 -15.70
CA LEU A 324 -20.03 -17.69 -16.21
C LEU A 324 -20.27 -16.35 -15.50
N ILE A 325 -20.03 -16.25 -14.19
CA ILE A 325 -20.09 -14.98 -13.46
C ILE A 325 -18.99 -14.02 -13.94
N GLU A 326 -17.77 -14.53 -14.19
CA GLU A 326 -16.68 -13.75 -14.79
C GLU A 326 -17.04 -13.26 -16.21
N ILE A 327 -17.74 -14.09 -17.01
CA ILE A 327 -18.28 -13.69 -18.32
C ILE A 327 -19.28 -12.55 -18.17
N ILE A 328 -20.25 -12.67 -17.27
CA ILE A 328 -21.23 -11.61 -16.98
C ILE A 328 -20.50 -10.30 -16.64
N HIS A 329 -19.50 -10.36 -15.76
CA HIS A 329 -18.70 -9.19 -15.42
C HIS A 329 -17.99 -8.58 -16.64
N SER A 330 -17.41 -9.40 -17.53
CA SER A 330 -16.75 -8.94 -18.76
C SER A 330 -17.68 -8.31 -19.78
N MET A 331 -18.93 -8.74 -19.84
CA MET A 331 -19.92 -8.21 -20.77
C MET A 331 -20.55 -6.92 -20.24
N ILE A 332 -20.73 -6.82 -18.92
CA ILE A 332 -21.28 -5.64 -18.26
C ILE A 332 -20.24 -4.52 -18.15
N MET A 333 -18.99 -4.83 -17.81
CA MET A 333 -17.90 -3.88 -17.67
C MET A 333 -16.68 -4.36 -18.49
N PRO A 334 -16.68 -4.18 -19.83
CA PRO A 334 -15.57 -4.59 -20.66
C PRO A 334 -14.31 -3.73 -20.40
N SER A 335 -13.15 -4.35 -20.57
CA SER A 335 -11.83 -3.70 -20.52
C SER A 335 -11.57 -2.78 -21.72
N VAL A 336 -12.10 -3.12 -22.90
CA VAL A 336 -11.88 -2.39 -24.16
C VAL A 336 -13.14 -1.60 -24.52
N ASP A 337 -12.98 -0.30 -24.75
CA ASP A 337 -14.09 0.65 -25.02
C ASP A 337 -14.76 0.42 -26.40
N ASN A 338 -14.14 -0.33 -27.32
CA ASN A 338 -14.71 -0.58 -28.66
C ASN A 338 -16.01 -1.43 -28.66
N ARG A 339 -16.48 -1.91 -27.49
CA ARG A 339 -17.71 -2.72 -27.33
C ARG A 339 -18.88 -1.95 -26.71
N ASP A 340 -18.85 -0.62 -26.67
CA ASP A 340 -19.81 0.21 -25.92
C ASP A 340 -21.29 -0.01 -26.31
N ILE A 341 -21.60 -0.26 -27.60
CA ILE A 341 -22.99 -0.45 -28.04
C ILE A 341 -23.52 -1.85 -27.64
N GLU A 342 -22.76 -2.90 -27.93
CA GLU A 342 -23.15 -4.29 -27.59
C GLU A 342 -23.20 -4.51 -26.08
N SER A 343 -22.28 -3.89 -25.33
CA SER A 343 -22.29 -3.93 -23.86
C SER A 343 -23.48 -3.17 -23.29
N SER A 344 -23.84 -1.99 -23.82
CA SER A 344 -25.03 -1.26 -23.37
C SER A 344 -26.32 -2.04 -23.61
N GLU A 345 -26.44 -2.74 -24.73
CA GLU A 345 -27.59 -3.60 -25.02
C GLU A 345 -27.65 -4.78 -24.03
N PHE A 346 -26.52 -5.45 -23.79
CA PHE A 346 -26.44 -6.54 -22.83
C PHE A 346 -26.75 -6.10 -21.40
N GLN A 347 -26.17 -4.98 -20.94
CA GLN A 347 -26.43 -4.42 -19.60
C GLN A 347 -27.93 -4.22 -19.36
N HIS A 348 -28.63 -3.62 -20.34
CA HIS A 348 -30.07 -3.40 -20.27
C HIS A 348 -30.84 -4.73 -20.21
N ASN A 349 -30.55 -5.65 -21.13
CA ASN A 349 -31.23 -6.93 -21.24
C ASN A 349 -30.98 -7.84 -20.03
N PHE A 350 -29.76 -7.86 -19.49
CA PHE A 350 -29.39 -8.63 -18.31
C PHE A 350 -30.21 -8.21 -17.08
N ILE A 351 -30.42 -6.91 -16.89
CA ILE A 351 -31.28 -6.40 -15.82
C ILE A 351 -32.72 -6.86 -16.01
N LEU A 352 -33.27 -6.73 -17.23
CA LEU A 352 -34.63 -7.15 -17.54
C LEU A 352 -34.87 -8.66 -17.38
N CYS A 353 -33.81 -9.48 -17.47
CA CYS A 353 -33.88 -10.93 -17.24
C CYS A 353 -33.75 -11.33 -15.77
N GLY A 354 -33.74 -10.37 -14.83
CA GLY A 354 -33.57 -10.64 -13.41
C GLY A 354 -32.11 -10.82 -12.98
N GLY A 355 -31.15 -10.21 -13.69
CA GLY A 355 -29.73 -10.29 -13.35
C GLY A 355 -29.39 -9.83 -11.92
N LEU A 356 -30.09 -8.83 -11.40
CA LEU A 356 -29.94 -8.40 -9.99
C LEU A 356 -30.39 -9.50 -9.01
N LYS A 357 -31.55 -10.11 -9.28
CA LYS A 357 -32.08 -11.25 -8.50
C LYS A 357 -31.11 -12.44 -8.51
N LEU A 358 -30.51 -12.74 -9.66
CA LEU A 358 -29.53 -13.82 -9.80
C LEU A 358 -28.30 -13.56 -8.92
N MET A 359 -27.77 -12.33 -8.93
CA MET A 359 -26.59 -12.01 -8.13
C MET A 359 -26.89 -12.04 -6.63
N PHE A 360 -28.08 -11.63 -6.19
CA PHE A 360 -28.50 -11.84 -4.80
C PHE A 360 -28.61 -13.33 -4.46
N HIS A 361 -29.17 -14.15 -5.35
CA HIS A 361 -29.24 -15.60 -5.16
C HIS A 361 -27.85 -16.23 -5.03
N VAL A 362 -26.85 -15.78 -5.79
CA VAL A 362 -25.46 -16.25 -5.65
C VAL A 362 -24.90 -15.94 -4.25
N LEU A 363 -25.27 -14.82 -3.63
CA LEU A 363 -24.83 -14.45 -2.28
C LEU A 363 -25.55 -15.24 -1.18
N THR A 364 -26.87 -15.42 -1.32
CA THR A 364 -27.71 -15.99 -0.26
C THR A 364 -27.85 -17.51 -0.33
N SER A 365 -27.66 -18.11 -1.51
CA SER A 365 -27.79 -19.55 -1.71
C SER A 365 -26.54 -20.30 -1.27
N ASN A 366 -26.71 -21.17 -0.28
CA ASN A 366 -25.64 -22.03 0.23
C ASN A 366 -25.33 -23.22 -0.69
N ASP A 367 -26.26 -23.59 -1.58
CA ASP A 367 -26.17 -24.82 -2.37
C ASP A 367 -25.30 -24.63 -3.62
N CYS A 368 -25.35 -23.45 -4.25
CA CYS A 368 -24.73 -23.19 -5.55
C CYS A 368 -23.21 -23.41 -5.58
N LEU A 369 -22.52 -23.07 -4.48
CA LEU A 369 -21.07 -23.19 -4.33
C LEU A 369 -20.67 -24.15 -3.21
N SER A 370 -21.59 -25.02 -2.77
CA SER A 370 -21.36 -25.97 -1.68
C SER A 370 -20.16 -26.90 -1.93
N ARG A 371 -20.00 -27.36 -3.19
CA ARG A 371 -18.89 -28.20 -3.67
C ARG A 371 -17.60 -27.43 -3.98
N ALA A 372 -17.63 -26.10 -3.95
CA ALA A 372 -16.47 -25.26 -4.23
C ALA A 372 -15.53 -25.18 -3.02
N ASP A 373 -14.22 -25.14 -3.27
CA ASP A 373 -13.25 -24.76 -2.24
C ASP A 373 -13.22 -23.25 -1.98
N ASN A 374 -12.46 -22.82 -0.96
CA ASN A 374 -12.39 -21.41 -0.57
C ASN A 374 -11.78 -20.51 -1.67
N THR A 375 -10.94 -21.05 -2.57
CA THR A 375 -10.35 -20.29 -3.67
C THR A 375 -11.40 -19.99 -4.74
N LEU A 376 -12.17 -20.99 -5.18
CA LEU A 376 -13.25 -20.79 -6.15
C LEU A 376 -14.35 -19.91 -5.57
N LYS A 377 -14.76 -20.13 -4.31
CA LYS A 377 -15.75 -19.28 -3.62
C LYS A 377 -15.31 -17.81 -3.65
N ARG A 378 -14.05 -17.54 -3.33
CA ARG A 378 -13.48 -16.18 -3.37
C ARG A 378 -13.61 -15.55 -4.74
N SER A 379 -13.20 -16.24 -5.80
CA SER A 379 -13.28 -15.68 -7.16
C SER A 379 -14.74 -15.52 -7.64
N ALA A 380 -15.65 -16.43 -7.25
CA ALA A 380 -17.08 -16.31 -7.55
C ALA A 380 -17.68 -15.07 -6.88
N TYR A 381 -17.49 -14.94 -5.57
CA TYR A 381 -18.03 -13.84 -4.78
C TYR A 381 -17.41 -12.51 -5.17
N LEU A 382 -16.10 -12.45 -5.43
CA LEU A 382 -15.46 -11.23 -5.90
C LEU A 382 -16.06 -10.74 -7.23
N SER A 383 -16.26 -11.64 -8.19
CA SER A 383 -16.88 -11.30 -9.48
C SER A 383 -18.35 -10.90 -9.32
N CYS A 384 -19.09 -11.60 -8.45
CA CYS A 384 -20.47 -11.28 -8.11
C CYS A 384 -20.59 -9.88 -7.47
N LEU A 385 -19.74 -9.55 -6.50
CA LEU A 385 -19.71 -8.25 -5.83
C LEU A 385 -19.42 -7.10 -6.81
N LYS A 386 -18.50 -7.28 -7.75
CA LYS A 386 -18.22 -6.27 -8.79
C LYS A 386 -19.43 -6.00 -9.69
N VAL A 387 -20.17 -7.05 -10.07
CA VAL A 387 -21.41 -6.92 -10.82
C VAL A 387 -22.48 -6.22 -9.97
N LEU A 388 -22.70 -6.67 -8.73
CA LEU A 388 -23.67 -6.09 -7.81
C LEU A 388 -23.41 -4.61 -7.54
N LYS A 389 -22.16 -4.22 -7.32
CA LYS A 389 -21.78 -2.82 -7.09
C LYS A 389 -22.29 -1.92 -8.21
N LEU A 390 -22.07 -2.30 -9.48
CA LEU A 390 -22.60 -1.51 -10.60
C LEU A 390 -24.14 -1.51 -10.62
N LEU A 391 -24.78 -2.67 -10.44
CA LEU A 391 -26.24 -2.77 -10.49
C LEU A 391 -26.92 -1.97 -9.37
N LEU A 392 -26.37 -1.99 -8.15
CA LEU A 392 -26.87 -1.22 -7.00
C LEU A 392 -26.69 0.29 -7.20
N VAL A 393 -25.57 0.71 -7.78
CA VAL A 393 -25.35 2.13 -8.13
C VAL A 393 -26.33 2.56 -9.23
N ALA A 394 -26.56 1.73 -10.25
CA ALA A 394 -27.56 1.99 -11.27
C ALA A 394 -28.99 2.04 -10.69
N GLN A 395 -29.32 1.15 -9.75
CA GLN A 395 -30.60 1.14 -9.03
C GLN A 395 -30.79 2.41 -8.20
N GLY A 396 -29.75 2.86 -7.49
CA GLY A 396 -29.74 4.12 -6.76
C GLY A 396 -29.99 5.33 -7.66
N TYR A 397 -29.27 5.43 -8.79
CA TYR A 397 -29.51 6.50 -9.76
C TYR A 397 -30.89 6.41 -10.42
N SER A 398 -31.40 5.21 -10.69
CA SER A 398 -32.76 5.02 -11.22
C SER A 398 -33.81 5.52 -10.22
N PHE A 399 -33.64 5.23 -8.93
CA PHE A 399 -34.51 5.76 -7.87
C PHE A 399 -34.47 7.29 -7.82
N ILE A 400 -33.27 7.90 -7.85
CA ILE A 400 -33.11 9.37 -7.87
C ILE A 400 -33.81 9.99 -9.10
N LEU A 401 -33.64 9.39 -10.29
CA LEU A 401 -34.28 9.85 -11.52
C LEU A 401 -35.81 9.74 -11.44
N SER A 402 -36.34 8.64 -10.86
CA SER A 402 -37.79 8.47 -10.66
C SER A 402 -38.38 9.58 -9.80
N VAL A 403 -37.72 9.89 -8.67
CA VAL A 403 -38.16 10.97 -7.76
C VAL A 403 -38.02 12.34 -8.42
N SER A 404 -36.95 12.57 -9.20
CA SER A 404 -36.77 13.81 -9.95
C SER A 404 -37.89 14.05 -10.97
N GLN A 405 -38.37 12.99 -11.65
CA GLN A 405 -39.50 13.09 -12.57
C GLN A 405 -40.83 13.36 -11.84
N GLU A 406 -41.07 12.69 -10.72
CA GLU A 406 -42.24 12.93 -9.86
C GLU A 406 -42.28 14.40 -9.40
N ILE A 407 -41.16 14.97 -8.98
CA ILE A 407 -41.07 16.38 -8.57
C ILE A 407 -41.36 17.35 -9.71
N LYS A 408 -40.90 17.03 -10.93
CA LYS A 408 -41.23 17.85 -12.12
C LYS A 408 -42.73 17.87 -12.40
N SER A 409 -43.45 16.81 -12.04
CA SER A 409 -44.91 16.70 -12.20
C SER A 409 -45.71 17.26 -11.02
N ASN A 410 -45.16 17.18 -9.79
CA ASN A 410 -45.80 17.64 -8.57
C ASN A 410 -44.77 18.17 -7.56
N THR A 411 -44.73 19.49 -7.36
CA THR A 411 -43.77 20.15 -6.46
C THR A 411 -43.99 19.83 -4.99
N GLU A 412 -45.20 19.39 -4.57
CA GLU A 412 -45.45 18.97 -3.19
C GLU A 412 -44.72 17.67 -2.82
N ALA A 413 -44.28 16.88 -3.81
CA ALA A 413 -43.51 15.66 -3.61
C ALA A 413 -42.14 15.90 -2.93
N MET A 414 -41.62 17.14 -2.97
CA MET A 414 -40.37 17.53 -2.30
C MET A 414 -40.43 17.40 -0.76
N ARG A 415 -41.63 17.35 -0.16
CA ARG A 415 -41.77 17.17 1.30
C ARG A 415 -41.95 15.71 1.73
N GLY A 416 -42.03 14.78 0.77
CA GLY A 416 -42.29 13.37 1.02
C GLY A 416 -41.07 12.60 1.55
N PRO A 417 -41.29 11.46 2.26
CA PRO A 417 -40.22 10.58 2.75
C PRO A 417 -39.37 9.99 1.62
N ARG A 418 -39.96 9.82 0.43
CA ARG A 418 -39.28 9.33 -0.77
C ARG A 418 -38.25 10.32 -1.31
N TYR A 419 -38.52 11.63 -1.22
CA TYR A 419 -37.53 12.66 -1.57
C TYR A 419 -36.35 12.67 -0.60
N LYS A 420 -36.62 12.63 0.71
CA LYS A 420 -35.56 12.53 1.73
C LYS A 420 -34.66 11.30 1.50
N SER A 421 -35.27 10.16 1.17
CA SER A 421 -34.54 8.95 0.80
C SER A 421 -33.69 9.14 -0.46
N ALA A 422 -34.19 9.84 -1.48
CA ALA A 422 -33.44 10.12 -2.71
C ALA A 422 -32.23 11.04 -2.45
N VAL A 423 -32.36 12.04 -1.59
CA VAL A 423 -31.24 12.90 -1.16
C VAL A 423 -30.18 12.09 -0.41
N GLY A 424 -30.60 11.25 0.55
CA GLY A 424 -29.69 10.37 1.29
C GLY A 424 -28.94 9.41 0.37
N ILE A 425 -29.64 8.76 -0.56
CA ILE A 425 -29.03 7.88 -1.58
C ILE A 425 -28.05 8.68 -2.46
N GLN A 426 -28.41 9.87 -2.91
CA GLN A 426 -27.51 10.69 -3.74
C GLN A 426 -26.21 11.02 -3.02
N GLU A 427 -26.29 11.39 -1.74
CA GLU A 427 -25.11 11.66 -0.91
C GLU A 427 -24.28 10.39 -0.67
N ALA A 428 -24.94 9.28 -0.33
CA ALA A 428 -24.31 7.98 -0.13
C ALA A 428 -23.56 7.52 -1.39
N MET A 429 -24.19 7.59 -2.58
CA MET A 429 -23.57 7.19 -3.86
C MET A 429 -22.34 8.04 -4.20
N SER A 430 -22.34 9.33 -3.86
CA SER A 430 -21.20 10.21 -4.09
C SER A 430 -19.98 9.89 -3.23
N THR A 431 -20.20 9.30 -2.04
CA THR A 431 -19.16 9.08 -1.01
C THR A 431 -18.74 7.63 -0.83
N ILE A 432 -19.66 6.67 -1.00
CA ILE A 432 -19.37 5.23 -0.93
C ILE A 432 -18.55 4.79 -2.15
N VAL A 433 -18.97 5.20 -3.35
CA VAL A 433 -18.28 4.85 -4.59
C VAL A 433 -17.05 5.73 -4.73
N SER A 434 -15.88 5.10 -4.74
CA SER A 434 -14.58 5.75 -4.90
C SER A 434 -14.60 6.86 -5.96
N THR A 435 -13.89 7.96 -5.71
CA THR A 435 -13.72 9.04 -6.69
C THR A 435 -13.02 8.56 -7.97
N VAL A 436 -12.28 7.45 -7.89
CA VAL A 436 -11.55 6.84 -9.02
C VAL A 436 -12.47 5.98 -9.90
N ASP A 437 -13.65 5.58 -9.41
CA ASP A 437 -14.63 4.74 -10.13
C ASP A 437 -15.53 5.56 -11.09
N THR A 438 -14.93 6.44 -11.88
CA THR A 438 -15.66 7.33 -12.80
C THR A 438 -16.38 6.55 -13.90
N LYS A 439 -15.76 5.52 -14.49
CA LYS A 439 -16.42 4.67 -15.50
C LYS A 439 -17.64 3.95 -14.93
N LEU A 440 -17.53 3.40 -13.71
CA LEU A 440 -18.67 2.76 -13.04
C LEU A 440 -19.83 3.74 -12.87
N LYS A 441 -19.56 4.97 -12.39
CA LYS A 441 -20.58 6.03 -12.26
C LYS A 441 -21.20 6.40 -13.60
N THR A 442 -20.40 6.53 -14.66
CA THR A 442 -20.87 6.84 -16.02
C THR A 442 -21.78 5.73 -16.56
N VAL A 443 -21.32 4.47 -16.52
CA VAL A 443 -22.10 3.32 -16.99
C VAL A 443 -23.39 3.18 -16.19
N ALA A 444 -23.31 3.26 -14.86
CA ALA A 444 -24.50 3.20 -14.00
C ALA A 444 -25.51 4.30 -14.32
N THR A 445 -25.05 5.53 -14.58
CA THR A 445 -25.91 6.66 -14.93
C THR A 445 -26.60 6.48 -16.28
N ILE A 446 -25.87 5.97 -17.28
CA ILE A 446 -26.43 5.66 -18.61
C ILE A 446 -27.49 4.55 -18.50
N LEU A 447 -27.16 3.50 -17.75
CA LEU A 447 -28.05 2.36 -17.53
C LEU A 447 -29.32 2.76 -16.79
N ALA A 448 -29.19 3.57 -15.72
CA ALA A 448 -30.31 4.12 -14.97
C ALA A 448 -31.26 4.96 -15.86
N LYS A 449 -30.71 5.75 -16.79
CA LYS A 449 -31.51 6.52 -17.76
C LYS A 449 -32.24 5.62 -18.75
N SER A 450 -31.58 4.57 -19.24
CA SER A 450 -32.14 3.61 -20.21
C SER A 450 -33.33 2.84 -19.66
N LEU A 451 -33.33 2.53 -18.35
CA LEU A 451 -34.41 1.76 -17.70
C LEU A 451 -35.67 2.59 -17.39
N CYS A 452 -35.67 3.90 -17.65
CA CYS A 452 -36.84 4.79 -17.63
C CYS A 452 -37.84 4.56 -16.47
N THR A 453 -37.46 4.93 -15.24
CA THR A 453 -38.27 4.86 -13.99
C THR A 453 -38.77 3.48 -13.55
N ASN A 454 -38.57 2.42 -14.34
CA ASN A 454 -38.75 1.06 -13.86
C ASN A 454 -37.66 0.80 -12.81
N LEU A 455 -38.07 0.90 -11.55
CA LEU A 455 -37.23 0.56 -10.41
C LEU A 455 -36.73 -0.86 -10.60
N MET A 456 -35.40 -1.01 -10.66
CA MET A 456 -34.78 -2.32 -10.73
C MET A 456 -35.26 -3.11 -9.51
N SER A 457 -35.86 -4.27 -9.73
CA SER A 457 -36.34 -5.15 -8.67
C SER A 457 -35.62 -6.50 -8.79
N PRO A 458 -35.41 -7.22 -7.68
CA PRO A 458 -35.76 -6.88 -6.29
C PRO A 458 -34.81 -5.86 -5.62
N LEU A 459 -35.23 -5.30 -4.49
CA LEU A 459 -34.35 -4.55 -3.57
C LEU A 459 -33.59 -5.55 -2.66
N PRO A 460 -32.39 -5.19 -2.15
CA PRO A 460 -31.71 -5.99 -1.13
C PRO A 460 -32.61 -6.21 0.10
N ASP A 461 -32.70 -7.45 0.56
CA ASP A 461 -33.39 -7.81 1.80
C ASP A 461 -32.39 -8.09 2.94
N VAL A 462 -32.91 -8.50 4.11
CA VAL A 462 -32.09 -8.78 5.29
C VAL A 462 -31.10 -9.94 5.03
N ASP A 463 -31.52 -10.95 4.26
CA ASP A 463 -30.68 -12.12 3.95
C ASP A 463 -29.46 -11.72 3.10
N VAL A 464 -29.64 -10.81 2.13
CA VAL A 464 -28.53 -10.23 1.37
C VAL A 464 -27.57 -9.46 2.27
N ILE A 465 -28.09 -8.63 3.19
CA ILE A 465 -27.27 -7.85 4.12
C ILE A 465 -26.46 -8.76 5.05
N VAL A 466 -27.10 -9.77 5.64
CA VAL A 466 -26.44 -10.76 6.49
C VAL A 466 -25.40 -11.55 5.71
N SER A 467 -25.71 -11.98 4.48
CA SER A 467 -24.76 -12.70 3.63
C SER A 467 -23.53 -11.85 3.30
N LEU A 468 -23.71 -10.57 2.96
CA LEU A 468 -22.60 -9.64 2.73
C LEU A 468 -21.74 -9.45 3.99
N GLN A 469 -22.37 -9.20 5.14
CA GLN A 469 -21.68 -9.10 6.43
C GLN A 469 -20.83 -10.34 6.70
N MET A 470 -21.44 -11.52 6.58
CA MET A 470 -20.80 -12.80 6.89
C MET A 470 -19.69 -13.16 5.89
N LEU A 471 -19.87 -12.85 4.61
CA LEU A 471 -18.83 -13.02 3.59
C LEU A 471 -17.60 -12.18 3.91
N ILE A 472 -17.79 -10.90 4.26
CA ILE A 472 -16.69 -10.00 4.64
C ILE A 472 -15.99 -10.54 5.88
N TRP A 473 -16.75 -10.87 6.92
CA TRP A 473 -16.23 -11.30 8.23
C TRP A 473 -15.44 -12.61 8.14
N SER A 474 -15.98 -13.62 7.44
CA SER A 474 -15.32 -14.91 7.21
C SER A 474 -14.11 -14.82 6.28
N SER A 475 -14.12 -13.90 5.31
CA SER A 475 -13.00 -13.68 4.38
C SER A 475 -11.77 -13.10 5.06
N ILE A 476 -11.93 -12.29 6.11
CA ILE A 476 -10.81 -11.76 6.91
C ILE A 476 -10.06 -12.89 7.64
N ILE A 477 -10.81 -13.88 8.13
CA ILE A 477 -10.28 -15.09 8.78
C ILE A 477 -9.57 -16.00 7.76
N GLY A 478 -9.94 -15.89 6.48
CA GLY A 478 -9.46 -16.73 5.40
C GLY A 478 -10.27 -18.03 5.21
N ASP A 479 -11.46 -18.14 5.82
CA ASP A 479 -12.30 -19.33 5.73
C ASP A 479 -13.77 -18.98 5.46
N ILE A 480 -14.14 -18.98 4.17
CA ILE A 480 -15.49 -18.64 3.69
C ILE A 480 -16.52 -19.71 4.11
N SER A 481 -16.10 -20.92 4.48
CA SER A 481 -17.02 -21.95 4.95
C SER A 481 -17.79 -21.57 6.23
N LEU A 482 -17.28 -20.60 7.00
CA LEU A 482 -17.89 -20.09 8.22
C LEU A 482 -19.03 -19.08 7.99
N MET A 483 -19.37 -18.76 6.73
CA MET A 483 -20.36 -17.72 6.37
C MET A 483 -21.76 -17.89 7.01
N ASN A 484 -22.10 -19.08 7.52
CA ASN A 484 -23.36 -19.33 8.22
C ASN A 484 -23.22 -19.41 9.77
N LYS A 485 -22.05 -19.05 10.32
CA LYS A 485 -21.69 -19.33 11.72
C LYS A 485 -21.05 -18.12 12.43
N PRO A 486 -21.82 -17.05 12.73
CA PRO A 486 -21.29 -15.80 13.29
C PRO A 486 -20.50 -15.99 14.60
N ASN A 487 -21.00 -16.84 15.50
CA ASN A 487 -20.33 -17.11 16.77
C ASN A 487 -18.99 -17.85 16.62
N GLU A 488 -18.82 -18.66 15.57
CA GLU A 488 -17.53 -19.33 15.30
C GLU A 488 -16.54 -18.33 14.71
N ILE A 489 -17.00 -17.44 13.83
CA ILE A 489 -16.17 -16.36 13.26
C ILE A 489 -15.60 -15.47 14.37
N HIS A 490 -16.44 -14.94 15.27
CA HIS A 490 -15.99 -14.08 16.36
C HIS A 490 -14.94 -14.77 17.26
N LYS A 491 -15.18 -16.04 17.63
CA LYS A 491 -14.21 -16.84 18.41
C LYS A 491 -12.89 -17.02 17.68
N GLU A 492 -12.90 -17.10 16.36
CA GLU A 492 -11.67 -17.18 15.57
C GLU A 492 -10.96 -15.82 15.49
N PHE A 493 -11.65 -14.68 15.59
CA PHE A 493 -11.00 -13.37 15.77
C PHE A 493 -10.29 -13.26 17.11
N GLU A 494 -10.88 -13.80 18.18
CA GLU A 494 -10.23 -13.88 19.50
C GLU A 494 -9.00 -14.80 19.51
N LYS A 495 -9.04 -15.91 18.76
CA LYS A 495 -7.99 -16.94 18.75
C LYS A 495 -6.91 -16.74 17.70
N ARG A 496 -7.28 -16.39 16.47
CA ARG A 496 -6.35 -16.35 15.34
C ARG A 496 -5.54 -15.09 15.38
N CYS A 497 -4.35 -15.26 15.94
CA CYS A 497 -3.22 -14.45 15.61
C CYS A 497 -2.78 -14.65 14.13
N VAL A 498 -3.55 -14.25 13.10
CA VAL A 498 -3.10 -14.38 11.70
C VAL A 498 -1.97 -13.38 11.42
N SER A 499 -0.71 -13.80 11.57
CA SER A 499 0.47 -13.03 11.15
C SER A 499 0.83 -13.45 9.74
N GLY A 500 0.44 -12.66 8.74
CA GLY A 500 0.86 -12.85 7.36
C GLY A 500 0.28 -11.76 6.46
N PRO A 501 0.97 -11.41 5.35
CA PRO A 501 0.37 -10.55 4.33
C PRO A 501 -0.86 -11.26 3.74
N LEU A 502 -2.02 -10.60 3.79
CA LEU A 502 -3.21 -11.10 3.09
C LEU A 502 -2.99 -11.06 1.59
N ASP A 503 -3.47 -12.10 0.92
CA ASP A 503 -3.55 -12.17 -0.54
C ASP A 503 -4.29 -10.94 -1.09
N SER A 504 -3.78 -10.37 -2.19
CA SER A 504 -4.36 -9.19 -2.84
C SER A 504 -5.80 -9.44 -3.28
N GLU A 505 -6.16 -10.67 -3.67
CA GLU A 505 -7.53 -11.00 -4.06
C GLU A 505 -8.49 -10.96 -2.86
N VAL A 506 -8.04 -11.41 -1.68
CA VAL A 506 -8.81 -11.34 -0.43
C VAL A 506 -9.04 -9.88 -0.02
N LEU A 507 -8.00 -9.05 -0.09
CA LEU A 507 -8.14 -7.62 0.20
C LEU A 507 -9.11 -6.94 -0.76
N GLN A 508 -9.13 -7.35 -2.03
CA GLN A 508 -10.09 -6.82 -2.99
C GLN A 508 -11.52 -7.27 -2.67
N LEU A 509 -11.72 -8.56 -2.36
CA LEU A 509 -13.04 -9.08 -1.97
C LEU A 509 -13.62 -8.33 -0.77
N ILE A 510 -12.81 -8.10 0.26
CA ILE A 510 -13.24 -7.38 1.48
C ILE A 510 -13.61 -5.93 1.16
N ARG A 511 -12.82 -5.25 0.31
CA ARG A 511 -13.11 -3.87 -0.11
C ARG A 511 -14.39 -3.76 -0.92
N GLU A 512 -14.53 -4.58 -1.97
CA GLU A 512 -15.75 -4.61 -2.79
C GLU A 512 -16.96 -5.05 -1.95
N GLY A 513 -16.77 -5.97 -1.00
CA GLY A 513 -17.81 -6.43 -0.08
C GLY A 513 -18.31 -5.31 0.83
N LEU A 514 -17.41 -4.55 1.46
CA LEU A 514 -17.77 -3.42 2.32
C LEU A 514 -18.50 -2.31 1.54
N GLU A 515 -18.02 -1.97 0.34
CA GLU A 515 -18.69 -0.98 -0.51
C GLU A 515 -20.07 -1.47 -0.98
N THR A 516 -20.19 -2.76 -1.34
CA THR A 516 -21.47 -3.38 -1.74
C THR A 516 -22.44 -3.45 -0.56
N LEU A 517 -21.96 -3.71 0.66
CA LEU A 517 -22.76 -3.66 1.88
C LEU A 517 -23.32 -2.25 2.12
N SER A 518 -22.46 -1.22 2.04
CA SER A 518 -22.87 0.17 2.15
C SER A 518 -23.91 0.56 1.10
N LEU A 519 -23.70 0.17 -0.17
CA LEU A 519 -24.64 0.43 -1.25
C LEU A 519 -25.98 -0.29 -1.05
N SER A 520 -25.94 -1.54 -0.59
CA SER A 520 -27.15 -2.33 -0.32
C SER A 520 -27.98 -1.70 0.79
N MET A 521 -27.33 -1.24 1.87
CA MET A 521 -28.01 -0.51 2.94
C MET A 521 -28.50 0.86 2.47
N ALA A 522 -27.76 1.58 1.62
CA ALA A 522 -28.21 2.87 1.08
C ALA A 522 -29.50 2.74 0.25
N VAL A 523 -29.57 1.71 -0.60
CA VAL A 523 -30.74 1.44 -1.44
C VAL A 523 -31.90 0.88 -0.62
N SER A 524 -31.63 0.03 0.39
CA SER A 524 -32.61 -0.50 1.34
C SER A 524 -32.47 0.14 2.73
N ASN A 525 -32.72 1.45 2.79
CA ASN A 525 -32.42 2.32 3.93
C ASN A 525 -33.24 2.08 5.22
N THR A 526 -34.16 1.10 5.24
CA THR A 526 -34.95 0.73 6.42
C THR A 526 -34.39 -0.48 7.17
N ILE A 527 -33.52 -1.28 6.55
CA ILE A 527 -33.04 -2.54 7.15
C ILE A 527 -32.18 -2.26 8.39
N LEU A 528 -31.31 -1.25 8.31
CA LEU A 528 -30.37 -0.91 9.38
C LEU A 528 -31.09 -0.46 10.66
N ASP A 529 -32.28 0.14 10.55
CA ASP A 529 -33.11 0.59 11.67
C ASP A 529 -33.43 -0.55 12.65
N THR A 530 -33.41 -1.82 12.20
CA THR A 530 -33.58 -3.00 13.06
C THR A 530 -32.29 -3.79 13.24
N HIS A 531 -31.52 -3.98 12.16
CA HIS A 531 -30.33 -4.84 12.14
C HIS A 531 -29.22 -4.37 13.07
N HIS A 532 -29.10 -3.06 13.32
CA HIS A 532 -28.05 -2.48 14.17
C HIS A 532 -28.08 -2.98 15.63
N THR A 533 -29.23 -3.50 16.07
CA THR A 533 -29.41 -4.01 17.44
C THR A 533 -28.90 -5.44 17.63
N THR A 534 -28.64 -6.16 16.53
CA THR A 534 -28.26 -7.58 16.55
C THR A 534 -26.83 -7.76 17.08
N GLU A 535 -26.60 -8.84 17.83
CA GLU A 535 -25.28 -9.12 18.40
C GLU A 535 -24.19 -9.38 17.33
N PRO A 536 -24.47 -10.14 16.25
CA PRO A 536 -23.48 -10.32 15.18
C PRO A 536 -23.04 -9.02 14.51
N TRP A 537 -23.94 -8.03 14.37
CA TRP A 537 -23.59 -6.72 13.81
C TRP A 537 -22.63 -5.95 14.71
N LYS A 538 -22.88 -5.96 16.02
CA LYS A 538 -22.01 -5.30 17.01
C LYS A 538 -20.63 -5.92 17.03
N GLN A 539 -20.55 -7.26 17.07
CA GLN A 539 -19.29 -8.00 17.01
C GLN A 539 -18.54 -7.74 15.71
N PHE A 540 -19.25 -7.74 14.57
CA PHE A 540 -18.67 -7.43 13.27
C PHE A 540 -17.99 -6.06 13.23
N ILE A 541 -18.63 -5.01 13.78
CA ILE A 541 -18.05 -3.64 13.85
C ILE A 541 -16.75 -3.65 14.65
N ILE A 542 -16.76 -4.26 15.84
CA ILE A 542 -15.58 -4.31 16.72
C ILE A 542 -14.46 -5.11 16.05
N ASP A 543 -14.78 -6.29 15.53
CA ASP A 543 -13.79 -7.18 14.95
C ASP A 543 -13.08 -6.53 13.77
N ILE A 544 -13.83 -5.90 12.85
CA ILE A 544 -13.26 -5.36 11.63
C ILE A 544 -12.50 -4.04 11.81
N VAL A 545 -12.85 -3.22 12.82
CA VAL A 545 -12.23 -1.91 13.03
C VAL A 545 -11.14 -1.92 14.11
N LEU A 546 -11.17 -2.87 15.05
CA LEU A 546 -10.19 -2.97 16.14
C LEU A 546 -9.29 -4.20 16.01
N THR A 547 -9.88 -5.40 15.87
CA THR A 547 -9.13 -6.66 16.00
C THR A 547 -8.46 -7.11 14.69
N ALA A 548 -9.02 -6.73 13.55
CA ALA A 548 -8.49 -7.09 12.23
C ALA A 548 -7.05 -6.56 12.06
N ARG A 549 -6.10 -7.45 11.79
CA ARG A 549 -4.66 -7.10 11.79
C ARG A 549 -4.21 -6.22 10.63
N ASN A 550 -4.86 -6.37 9.48
CA ASN A 550 -4.49 -5.60 8.29
C ASN A 550 -5.07 -4.19 8.36
N ARG A 551 -4.19 -3.20 8.43
CA ARG A 551 -4.56 -1.78 8.49
C ARG A 551 -5.43 -1.34 7.31
N LEU A 552 -5.19 -1.84 6.10
CA LEU A 552 -5.99 -1.48 4.92
C LEU A 552 -7.45 -1.94 5.04
N ILE A 553 -7.69 -3.08 5.70
CA ILE A 553 -9.05 -3.55 6.00
C ILE A 553 -9.71 -2.59 6.98
N ARG A 554 -9.05 -2.30 8.11
CA ARG A 554 -9.58 -1.39 9.13
C ARG A 554 -9.87 0.01 8.57
N MET A 555 -8.98 0.53 7.72
CA MET A 555 -9.17 1.84 7.07
C MET A 555 -10.40 1.83 6.17
N THR A 556 -10.56 0.81 5.34
CA THR A 556 -11.75 0.68 4.48
C THR A 556 -13.01 0.53 5.33
N ALA A 557 -12.95 -0.29 6.38
CA ALA A 557 -14.08 -0.55 7.25
C ALA A 557 -14.53 0.70 8.01
N GLN A 558 -13.61 1.49 8.56
CA GLN A 558 -13.99 2.72 9.28
C GLN A 558 -14.64 3.75 8.34
N ASP A 559 -14.18 3.85 7.09
CA ASP A 559 -14.79 4.74 6.11
C ASP A 559 -16.19 4.29 5.69
N GLN A 560 -16.36 2.98 5.42
CA GLN A 560 -17.64 2.42 5.00
C GLN A 560 -18.65 2.36 6.13
N LEU A 561 -18.24 2.00 7.35
CA LEU A 561 -19.12 2.00 8.53
C LEU A 561 -19.58 3.41 8.89
N PHE A 562 -18.70 4.42 8.79
CA PHE A 562 -19.12 5.81 8.95
C PHE A 562 -20.23 6.16 7.95
N ASN A 563 -20.03 5.88 6.65
CA ASN A 563 -21.05 6.12 5.63
C ASN A 563 -22.35 5.36 5.91
N ILE A 564 -22.28 4.09 6.30
CA ILE A 564 -23.44 3.26 6.66
C ILE A 564 -24.25 3.93 7.78
N ILE A 565 -23.59 4.28 8.88
CA ILE A 565 -24.23 4.81 10.08
C ILE A 565 -24.82 6.20 9.84
N THR A 566 -24.15 7.05 9.05
CA THR A 566 -24.58 8.45 8.89
C THR A 566 -25.48 8.68 7.68
N LYS A 567 -25.43 7.82 6.65
CA LYS A 567 -26.06 8.09 5.33
C LYS A 567 -26.96 6.98 4.80
N CYS A 568 -26.89 5.76 5.32
CA CYS A 568 -27.59 4.60 4.74
C CYS A 568 -28.84 4.16 5.52
N CYS A 569 -29.36 5.00 6.41
CA CYS A 569 -30.56 4.70 7.20
C CYS A 569 -31.58 5.84 7.15
N THR A 570 -32.86 5.51 7.31
CA THR A 570 -33.96 6.48 7.36
C THR A 570 -33.95 7.33 8.62
N ASP A 571 -33.66 6.72 9.76
CA ASP A 571 -33.47 7.41 11.05
C ASP A 571 -32.05 7.13 11.57
N SER A 572 -31.13 8.05 11.26
CA SER A 572 -29.71 7.88 11.63
C SER A 572 -29.43 8.11 13.11
N VAL A 573 -30.32 8.77 13.86
CA VAL A 573 -30.05 9.16 15.24
C VAL A 573 -29.94 7.94 16.18
N PRO A 574 -30.88 6.98 16.20
CA PRO A 574 -30.77 5.78 17.05
C PRO A 574 -29.58 4.90 16.69
N VAL A 575 -29.30 4.73 15.39
CA VAL A 575 -28.16 3.94 14.89
C VAL A 575 -26.83 4.58 15.28
N LEU A 576 -26.73 5.90 15.15
CA LEU A 576 -25.56 6.68 15.57
C LEU A 576 -25.31 6.55 17.07
N ILE A 577 -26.33 6.80 17.91
CA ILE A 577 -26.20 6.73 19.37
C ILE A 577 -25.85 5.32 19.83
N SER A 578 -26.51 4.30 19.29
CA SER A 578 -26.25 2.90 19.66
C SER A 578 -24.83 2.46 19.27
N THR A 579 -24.34 2.88 18.11
CA THR A 579 -22.97 2.56 17.66
C THR A 579 -21.92 3.30 18.49
N ILE A 580 -22.16 4.58 18.80
CA ILE A 580 -21.29 5.34 19.71
C ILE A 580 -21.22 4.65 21.08
N LYS A 581 -22.35 4.22 21.66
CA LYS A 581 -22.40 3.48 22.93
C LYS A 581 -21.67 2.13 22.86
N LEU A 582 -21.79 1.40 21.74
CA LEU A 582 -21.04 0.16 21.51
C LEU A 582 -19.53 0.39 21.56
N LEU A 583 -19.04 1.39 20.81
CA LEU A 583 -17.62 1.71 20.75
C LEU A 583 -17.11 2.21 22.12
N PHE A 584 -17.89 3.00 22.85
CA PHE A 584 -17.52 3.39 24.21
C PHE A 584 -17.35 2.20 25.17
N ASN A 585 -18.24 1.22 25.13
CA ASN A 585 -18.08 0.02 25.95
C ASN A 585 -16.84 -0.79 25.57
N ALA A 586 -16.50 -0.85 24.28
CA ALA A 586 -15.29 -1.52 23.80
C ALA A 586 -14.00 -0.79 24.24
N LEU A 587 -14.04 0.56 24.30
CA LEU A 587 -12.93 1.39 24.77
C LEU A 587 -12.50 1.04 26.20
N GLU A 588 -13.45 0.80 27.10
CA GLU A 588 -13.18 0.45 28.50
C GLU A 588 -12.75 -1.01 28.71
N THR A 589 -12.98 -1.89 27.73
CA THR A 589 -12.86 -3.35 27.93
C THR A 589 -11.73 -4.01 27.15
N ILE A 590 -11.60 -3.73 25.85
CA ILE A 590 -10.73 -4.50 24.94
C ILE A 590 -9.70 -3.67 24.18
N VAL A 591 -9.85 -2.34 24.10
CA VAL A 591 -8.95 -1.48 23.31
C VAL A 591 -7.52 -1.48 23.85
N SER A 592 -7.35 -1.58 25.17
CA SER A 592 -6.03 -1.71 25.80
C SER A 592 -5.25 -2.93 25.32
N ASP A 593 -5.95 -4.03 25.07
CA ASP A 593 -5.37 -5.31 24.63
C ASP A 593 -5.00 -5.28 23.14
N HIS A 594 -5.55 -4.30 22.40
CA HIS A 594 -5.36 -4.07 20.97
C HIS A 594 -4.75 -2.69 20.67
N SER A 595 -3.87 -2.19 21.55
CA SER A 595 -3.26 -0.86 21.48
C SER A 595 -2.65 -0.56 20.10
N SER A 596 -1.92 -1.52 19.51
CA SER A 596 -1.21 -1.35 18.24
C SER A 596 -2.11 -1.24 16.99
N THR A 597 -3.37 -1.68 17.08
CA THR A 597 -4.34 -1.67 15.97
C THR A 597 -5.49 -0.70 16.17
N SER A 598 -5.48 0.07 17.26
CA SER A 598 -6.58 0.92 17.72
C SER A 598 -6.85 2.19 16.89
N ASN A 599 -5.93 2.61 16.00
CA ASN A 599 -6.04 3.89 15.27
C ASN A 599 -7.39 4.06 14.54
N GLU A 600 -7.78 3.06 13.74
CA GLU A 600 -8.98 3.14 12.92
C GLU A 600 -10.27 3.08 13.76
N PHE A 601 -10.23 2.42 14.93
CA PHE A 601 -11.30 2.43 15.91
C PHE A 601 -11.53 3.83 16.50
N PHE A 602 -10.46 4.49 16.96
CA PHE A 602 -10.55 5.86 17.45
C PHE A 602 -11.01 6.83 16.37
N ARG A 603 -10.55 6.66 15.12
CA ARG A 603 -11.00 7.48 13.98
C ARG A 603 -12.50 7.35 13.72
N LEU A 604 -13.04 6.14 13.74
CA LEU A 604 -14.49 5.93 13.59
C LEU A 604 -15.25 6.62 14.72
N LEU A 605 -14.86 6.37 15.97
CA LEU A 605 -15.52 6.93 17.15
C LEU A 605 -15.50 8.46 17.15
N ALA A 606 -14.32 9.05 16.93
CA ALA A 606 -14.12 10.49 16.82
C ALA A 606 -15.00 11.11 15.73
N ARG A 607 -15.04 10.51 14.53
CA ARG A 607 -15.87 10.99 13.42
C ARG A 607 -17.37 10.91 13.74
N LEU A 608 -17.83 9.85 14.39
CA LEU A 608 -19.24 9.71 14.78
C LEU A 608 -19.65 10.73 15.84
N ILE A 609 -18.77 11.01 16.82
CA ILE A 609 -18.98 12.04 17.84
C ILE A 609 -19.04 13.44 17.21
N ASN A 610 -18.09 13.75 16.31
CA ASN A 610 -18.08 15.00 15.57
C ASN A 610 -19.36 15.16 14.73
N HIS A 611 -19.77 14.09 14.04
CA HIS A 611 -21.00 14.09 13.26
C HIS A 611 -22.24 14.35 14.15
N ALA A 612 -22.30 13.74 15.33
CA ALA A 612 -23.36 13.99 16.31
C ALA A 612 -23.37 15.46 16.75
N HIS A 613 -22.20 16.06 17.01
CA HIS A 613 -22.07 17.47 17.36
C HIS A 613 -22.59 18.39 16.25
N CYS A 614 -22.08 18.22 15.02
CA CYS A 614 -22.45 19.05 13.87
C CYS A 614 -23.95 19.00 13.55
N HIS A 615 -24.61 17.88 13.84
CA HIS A 615 -26.05 17.68 13.64
C HIS A 615 -26.89 17.89 14.91
N GLN A 616 -26.29 18.42 15.98
CA GLN A 616 -26.95 18.72 17.26
C GLN A 616 -27.69 17.51 17.88
N VAL A 617 -27.13 16.32 17.70
CA VAL A 617 -27.67 15.08 18.29
C VAL A 617 -27.24 14.99 19.75
N SER A 618 -28.22 14.86 20.65
CA SER A 618 -27.96 14.64 22.08
C SER A 618 -27.46 13.22 22.31
N VAL A 619 -26.22 13.09 22.79
CA VAL A 619 -25.62 11.80 23.16
C VAL A 619 -25.46 11.76 24.68
N ASP A 620 -26.18 10.84 25.33
CA ASP A 620 -26.07 10.67 26.78
C ASP A 620 -24.67 10.18 27.18
N GLY A 621 -24.11 10.77 28.24
CA GLY A 621 -22.86 10.30 28.84
C GLY A 621 -21.57 10.90 28.26
N ILE A 622 -21.64 11.85 27.32
CA ILE A 622 -20.45 12.53 26.76
C ILE A 622 -19.55 13.13 27.84
N GLN A 623 -20.13 13.82 28.83
CA GLN A 623 -19.34 14.40 29.92
C GLN A 623 -18.65 13.32 30.77
N LYS A 624 -19.36 12.23 31.09
CA LYS A 624 -18.78 11.11 31.84
C LYS A 624 -17.59 10.50 31.11
N LEU A 625 -17.67 10.43 29.78
CA LEU A 625 -16.59 9.89 28.96
C LEU A 625 -15.41 10.84 28.89
N LEU A 626 -15.66 12.14 28.74
CA LEU A 626 -14.59 13.14 28.85
C LEU A 626 -13.86 13.00 30.20
N ASP A 627 -14.58 12.81 31.30
CA ASP A 627 -13.96 12.60 32.61
C ASP A 627 -13.13 11.30 32.69
N ILE A 628 -13.58 10.22 32.04
CA ILE A 628 -12.84 8.94 31.97
C ILE A 628 -11.55 9.12 31.16
N GLU A 629 -11.64 9.75 30.00
CA GLU A 629 -10.50 9.99 29.10
C GLU A 629 -9.46 10.93 29.74
N LEU A 630 -9.92 11.97 30.43
CA LEU A 630 -9.04 12.88 31.18
C LEU A 630 -8.35 12.17 32.34
N LYS A 631 -9.04 11.28 33.07
CA LYS A 631 -8.44 10.44 34.11
C LYS A 631 -7.43 9.46 33.53
N TRP A 632 -7.72 8.87 32.38
CA TRP A 632 -6.79 7.97 31.69
C TRP A 632 -5.50 8.73 31.30
N LEU A 633 -5.64 9.91 30.67
CA LEU A 633 -4.50 10.75 30.27
C LEU A 633 -3.62 11.17 31.46
N GLU A 634 -4.25 11.50 32.59
CA GLU A 634 -3.55 11.78 33.83
C GLU A 634 -2.82 10.55 34.40
N GLY A 635 -3.44 9.37 34.31
CA GLY A 635 -2.81 8.09 34.65
C GLY A 635 -1.56 7.81 33.81
N VAL A 636 -1.60 8.09 32.50
CA VAL A 636 -0.42 7.96 31.61
C VAL A 636 0.72 8.86 32.08
N ARG A 637 0.41 10.11 32.45
CA ARG A 637 1.39 11.07 32.97
C ARG A 637 2.05 10.55 34.25
N VAL A 638 1.25 10.14 35.24
CA VAL A 638 1.76 9.64 36.54
C VAL A 638 2.60 8.37 36.36
N ASN A 639 2.11 7.41 35.57
CA ASN A 639 2.82 6.17 35.32
C ASN A 639 4.17 6.42 34.62
N SER A 640 4.19 7.26 33.58
CA SER A 640 5.43 7.55 32.83
C SER A 640 6.48 8.29 33.66
N LEU A 641 6.03 9.13 34.61
CA LEU A 641 6.92 9.78 35.57
C LEU A 641 7.49 8.76 36.58
N SER A 642 6.66 7.85 37.08
CA SER A 642 7.07 6.83 38.05
C SER A 642 8.02 5.77 37.47
N SER A 643 7.83 5.39 36.21
CA SER A 643 8.62 4.36 35.52
C SER A 643 9.85 4.92 34.78
N GLN A 644 10.01 6.25 34.77
CA GLN A 644 11.04 6.97 33.99
C GLN A 644 11.09 6.53 32.51
N SER A 645 9.97 6.08 31.95
CA SER A 645 9.87 5.62 30.56
C SER A 645 8.44 5.80 30.04
N VAL A 646 8.29 5.95 28.72
CA VAL A 646 6.96 6.01 28.10
C VAL A 646 6.35 4.61 28.11
N VAL A 647 5.27 4.41 28.85
CA VAL A 647 4.63 3.09 29.08
C VAL A 647 3.51 2.79 28.07
N VAL A 648 3.15 3.76 27.22
CA VAL A 648 1.98 3.66 26.34
C VAL A 648 2.40 3.63 24.88
N GLU A 649 1.76 2.76 24.09
CA GLU A 649 1.97 2.71 22.65
C GLU A 649 1.43 3.95 21.92
N GLY A 650 2.16 4.39 20.89
CA GLY A 650 1.84 5.60 20.13
C GLY A 650 0.41 5.66 19.55
N PRO A 651 -0.09 4.60 18.86
CA PRO A 651 -1.45 4.56 18.35
C PRO A 651 -2.55 4.78 19.38
N LEU A 652 -2.39 4.16 20.57
CA LEU A 652 -3.35 4.26 21.66
C LEU A 652 -3.38 5.70 22.20
N LEU A 653 -2.20 6.27 22.48
CA LEU A 653 -2.09 7.66 22.95
C LEU A 653 -2.65 8.66 21.93
N GLU A 654 -2.32 8.50 20.63
CA GLU A 654 -2.87 9.30 19.55
C GLU A 654 -4.41 9.23 19.53
N GLY A 655 -4.96 8.02 19.69
CA GLY A 655 -6.39 7.78 19.71
C GLY A 655 -7.12 8.52 20.82
N HIS A 656 -6.68 8.34 22.07
CA HIS A 656 -7.26 9.02 23.23
C HIS A 656 -7.14 10.55 23.13
N LEU A 657 -6.00 11.09 22.68
CA LEU A 657 -5.83 12.54 22.49
C LEU A 657 -6.82 13.11 21.47
N ASN A 658 -7.01 12.46 20.31
CA ASN A 658 -7.98 12.91 19.32
C ASN A 658 -9.43 12.71 19.80
N LEU A 659 -9.71 11.67 20.60
CA LEU A 659 -11.04 11.48 21.18
C LEU A 659 -11.39 12.62 22.15
N ILE A 660 -10.45 13.03 23.02
CA ILE A 660 -10.65 14.19 23.91
C ILE A 660 -10.93 15.46 23.09
N VAL A 661 -10.22 15.69 21.99
CA VAL A 661 -10.48 16.83 21.08
C VAL A 661 -11.94 16.86 20.63
N GLU A 662 -12.48 15.74 20.17
CA GLU A 662 -13.87 15.68 19.71
C GLU A 662 -14.87 15.79 20.87
N LEU A 663 -14.58 15.22 22.05
CA LEU A 663 -15.45 15.34 23.22
C LEU A 663 -15.53 16.81 23.72
N LEU A 664 -14.43 17.55 23.65
CA LEU A 664 -14.39 18.97 24.03
C LEU A 664 -15.26 19.87 23.15
N THR A 665 -15.70 19.40 21.97
CA THR A 665 -16.65 20.16 21.13
C THR A 665 -18.02 20.33 21.81
N PHE A 666 -18.37 19.45 22.75
CA PHE A 666 -19.59 19.55 23.54
C PHE A 666 -19.44 20.40 24.82
N SER A 667 -18.21 20.78 25.18
CA SER A 667 -17.93 21.52 26.41
C SER A 667 -18.12 23.03 26.24
N SER A 668 -18.57 23.70 27.29
CA SER A 668 -18.69 25.16 27.32
C SER A 668 -17.30 25.85 27.32
N ILE A 669 -17.28 27.16 27.08
CA ILE A 669 -16.05 27.97 27.18
C ILE A 669 -15.51 27.93 28.63
N GLU A 670 -16.39 28.00 29.62
CA GLU A 670 -16.06 27.97 31.05
C GLU A 670 -15.49 26.62 31.47
N GLU A 671 -16.05 25.51 30.98
CA GLU A 671 -15.53 24.16 31.23
C GLU A 671 -14.12 24.00 30.64
N ARG A 672 -13.90 24.45 29.40
CA ARG A 672 -12.59 24.40 28.76
C ARG A 672 -11.55 25.28 29.46
N HIS A 673 -11.94 26.43 29.98
CA HIS A 673 -11.09 27.23 30.87
C HIS A 673 -10.75 26.46 32.15
N SER A 674 -11.74 25.82 32.78
CA SER A 674 -11.56 25.04 34.01
C SER A 674 -10.62 23.86 33.83
N LEU A 675 -10.67 23.17 32.69
CA LEU A 675 -9.80 22.06 32.35
C LEU A 675 -8.38 22.53 31.97
N GLY A 676 -8.29 23.60 31.19
CA GLY A 676 -7.04 24.06 30.59
C GLY A 676 -6.08 24.70 31.59
N SER A 677 -6.53 25.73 32.30
CA SER A 677 -5.60 26.64 33.00
C SER A 677 -6.12 27.28 34.28
N LYS A 678 -7.39 27.05 34.66
CA LYS A 678 -7.97 27.63 35.87
C LYS A 678 -7.23 27.15 37.13
N PRO A 679 -6.85 28.06 38.04
CA PRO A 679 -6.26 27.71 39.34
C PRO A 679 -7.17 26.75 40.14
N GLY A 680 -6.62 25.62 40.58
CA GLY A 680 -7.38 24.55 41.24
C GLY A 680 -8.13 23.60 40.30
N GLY A 681 -8.06 23.81 38.97
CA GLY A 681 -8.52 22.89 37.93
C GLY A 681 -7.47 21.84 37.56
N MET A 682 -7.68 21.12 36.44
CA MET A 682 -6.78 20.05 35.99
C MET A 682 -5.42 20.55 35.47
N ASN A 683 -5.29 21.84 35.11
CA ASN A 683 -4.07 22.44 34.53
C ASN A 683 -3.55 21.65 33.33
N LEU A 684 -4.45 21.25 32.44
CA LEU A 684 -4.12 20.37 31.33
C LEU A 684 -3.13 21.01 30.35
N ILE A 685 -3.22 22.32 30.09
CA ILE A 685 -2.28 23.03 29.18
C ILE A 685 -0.84 22.98 29.71
N PRO A 686 -0.56 23.40 30.97
CA PRO A 686 0.74 23.18 31.57
C PRO A 686 1.21 21.73 31.51
N ASN A 687 0.33 20.75 31.77
CA ASN A 687 0.71 19.33 31.77
C ASN A 687 1.14 18.84 30.37
N LEU A 688 0.37 19.20 29.34
CA LEU A 688 0.66 18.83 27.94
C LEU A 688 1.99 19.42 27.47
N ILE A 689 2.25 20.69 27.77
CA ILE A 689 3.52 21.34 27.41
C ILE A 689 4.71 20.73 28.16
N ASN A 690 4.59 20.59 29.47
CA ASN A 690 5.72 20.27 30.34
C ASN A 690 6.05 18.77 30.46
N HIS A 691 5.11 17.89 30.14
CA HIS A 691 5.30 16.43 30.27
C HIS A 691 5.11 15.69 28.95
N PHE A 692 4.13 16.10 28.13
CA PHE A 692 3.84 15.38 26.88
C PHE A 692 4.73 15.83 25.73
N LEU A 693 4.97 17.14 25.57
CA LEU A 693 5.71 17.69 24.42
C LEU A 693 7.16 18.06 24.76
N PHE A 694 7.37 18.90 25.77
CA PHE A 694 8.66 19.57 26.01
C PHE A 694 9.22 19.38 27.42
N PRO A 695 9.26 18.15 27.99
CA PRO A 695 9.83 17.94 29.31
C PRO A 695 11.31 18.35 29.37
N ALA A 696 12.11 18.05 28.35
CA ALA A 696 13.52 18.46 28.28
C ALA A 696 13.71 19.97 28.50
N SER A 697 12.92 20.80 27.83
CA SER A 697 13.01 22.27 27.96
C SER A 697 12.71 22.74 29.37
N ARG A 698 11.73 22.11 30.04
CA ARG A 698 11.44 22.34 31.46
C ARG A 698 12.63 21.96 32.34
N LEU A 699 13.30 20.82 32.09
CA LEU A 699 14.48 20.42 32.88
C LEU A 699 15.64 21.40 32.68
N VAL A 700 15.91 21.83 31.44
CA VAL A 700 16.95 22.83 31.13
C VAL A 700 16.69 24.13 31.88
N LYS A 701 15.43 24.60 31.93
CA LYS A 701 15.07 25.77 32.72
C LYS A 701 15.33 25.58 34.21
N LYS A 702 14.98 24.42 34.78
CA LYS A 702 15.30 24.09 36.18
C LYS A 702 16.81 24.10 36.45
N LEU A 703 17.62 23.58 35.52
CA LEU A 703 19.08 23.57 35.65
C LEU A 703 19.67 24.98 35.62
N LYS A 704 19.19 25.86 34.72
CA LYS A 704 19.64 27.26 34.66
C LYS A 704 19.37 28.02 35.96
N THR A 705 18.27 27.68 36.65
CA THR A 705 17.85 28.35 37.89
C THR A 705 18.43 27.70 39.15
N THR A 706 18.78 26.41 39.10
CA THR A 706 19.29 25.64 40.25
C THR A 706 20.38 24.66 39.78
N PRO A 707 21.68 25.03 39.82
CA PRO A 707 22.77 24.28 39.20
C PRO A 707 23.15 22.96 39.90
N ASP A 708 22.87 22.82 41.20
CA ASP A 708 23.31 21.68 42.04
C ASP A 708 22.33 20.49 42.06
N LEU A 709 21.34 20.46 41.17
CA LEU A 709 20.32 19.39 41.12
C LEU A 709 20.91 18.08 40.57
N GLN A 710 21.04 17.06 41.43
CA GLN A 710 21.32 15.68 41.01
C GLN A 710 20.08 15.09 40.33
N TYR A 711 20.20 14.80 39.03
CA TYR A 711 19.10 14.33 38.19
C TYR A 711 19.13 12.81 38.03
N ASN A 712 18.53 12.08 38.96
CA ASN A 712 18.31 10.64 38.80
C ASN A 712 16.84 10.26 38.54
N ASP A 713 15.89 11.22 38.58
CA ASP A 713 14.46 10.87 38.71
C ASP A 713 13.43 11.55 37.76
N GLU A 714 13.77 12.48 36.84
CA GLU A 714 12.75 13.05 35.91
C GLU A 714 12.94 12.65 34.43
N LEU A 715 11.84 12.27 33.78
CA LEU A 715 11.78 11.91 32.36
C LEU A 715 12.10 13.11 31.46
N ALA A 716 13.20 13.03 30.72
CA ALA A 716 13.60 14.07 29.75
C ALA A 716 12.91 13.94 28.38
N SER A 717 12.38 12.77 28.04
CA SER A 717 11.65 12.53 26.78
C SER A 717 10.17 12.85 26.92
N GLY A 718 9.58 13.49 25.91
CA GLY A 718 8.13 13.70 25.83
C GLY A 718 7.36 12.38 25.83
N ILE A 719 6.23 12.33 26.51
CA ILE A 719 5.28 11.22 26.42
C ILE A 719 4.79 11.07 24.96
N CYS A 720 4.54 12.19 24.28
CA CYS A 720 4.28 12.22 22.84
C CYS A 720 5.62 12.18 22.10
N SER A 721 5.92 11.03 21.50
CA SER A 721 7.20 10.78 20.82
C SER A 721 7.06 10.53 19.31
N SER A 722 5.87 10.15 18.84
CA SER A 722 5.60 9.96 17.40
C SER A 722 5.06 11.25 16.76
N PRO A 723 5.30 11.49 15.46
CA PRO A 723 4.71 12.63 14.74
C PRO A 723 3.19 12.72 14.89
N ASP A 724 2.51 11.56 14.84
CA ASP A 724 1.05 11.49 14.96
C ASP A 724 0.56 11.86 16.38
N SER A 725 1.23 11.36 17.44
CA SER A 725 0.90 11.71 18.83
C SER A 725 1.19 13.18 19.16
N ILE A 726 2.28 13.72 18.63
CA ILE A 726 2.64 15.14 18.76
C ILE A 726 1.57 16.00 18.07
N GLN A 727 1.18 15.65 16.84
CA GLN A 727 0.13 16.34 16.11
C GLN A 727 -1.23 16.27 16.85
N ALA A 728 -1.58 15.13 17.42
CA ALA A 728 -2.80 14.97 18.22
C ALA A 728 -2.76 15.85 19.49
N CYS A 729 -1.60 15.92 20.15
CA CYS A 729 -1.39 16.79 21.32
C CYS A 729 -1.53 18.28 20.96
N TYR A 730 -1.01 18.71 19.81
CA TYR A 730 -1.21 20.08 19.32
C TYR A 730 -2.68 20.38 19.01
N LYS A 731 -3.41 19.43 18.42
CA LYS A 731 -4.87 19.58 18.22
C LYS A 731 -5.59 19.76 19.55
N LEU A 732 -5.22 19.00 20.59
CA LEU A 732 -5.80 19.13 21.93
C LEU A 732 -5.52 20.50 22.56
N LEU A 733 -4.28 20.98 22.48
CA LEU A 733 -3.93 22.33 22.93
C LEU A 733 -4.76 23.39 22.21
N ASN A 734 -4.91 23.27 20.89
CA ASN A 734 -5.75 24.17 20.11
C ASN A 734 -7.22 24.12 20.57
N ALA A 735 -7.80 22.92 20.70
CA ALA A 735 -9.19 22.73 21.13
C ALA A 735 -9.50 23.35 22.50
N LEU A 736 -8.54 23.29 23.44
CA LEU A 736 -8.65 23.96 24.74
C LEU A 736 -8.60 25.49 24.61
N CYS A 737 -7.89 26.01 23.62
CA CYS A 737 -7.69 27.45 23.43
C CYS A 737 -8.78 28.13 22.60
N VAL A 738 -9.47 27.43 21.68
CA VAL A 738 -10.46 28.05 20.78
C VAL A 738 -11.55 28.78 21.58
N GLY A 739 -11.56 30.10 21.53
CA GLY A 739 -12.55 30.93 22.23
C GLY A 739 -12.32 31.09 23.74
N VAL A 740 -11.20 30.63 24.28
CA VAL A 740 -10.82 30.79 25.71
C VAL A 740 -9.55 31.63 25.81
N LYS A 741 -9.69 32.90 26.19
CA LYS A 741 -8.59 33.86 26.22
C LYS A 741 -7.49 33.46 27.22
N GLU A 742 -7.89 33.05 28.42
CA GLU A 742 -7.00 32.72 29.53
C GLU A 742 -6.10 31.53 29.20
N ASN A 743 -6.64 30.54 28.50
CA ASN A 743 -5.90 29.39 28.02
C ASN A 743 -4.82 29.79 26.99
N ILE A 744 -5.14 30.73 26.08
CA ILE A 744 -4.19 31.24 25.09
C ILE A 744 -3.07 32.02 25.77
N GLU A 745 -3.38 32.87 26.75
CA GLU A 745 -2.38 33.65 27.50
C GLU A 745 -1.38 32.71 28.18
N ILE A 746 -1.86 31.70 28.90
CA ILE A 746 -0.99 30.73 29.60
C ILE A 746 -0.18 29.87 28.63
N LEU A 747 -0.77 29.43 27.52
CA LEU A 747 -0.02 28.70 26.49
C LEU A 747 1.07 29.57 25.87
N SER A 748 0.76 30.83 25.57
CA SER A 748 1.69 31.81 25.01
C SER A 748 2.85 32.09 25.97
N GLU A 749 2.57 32.26 27.27
CA GLU A 749 3.58 32.44 28.31
C GLU A 749 4.50 31.22 28.40
N LEU A 750 3.95 30.01 28.43
CA LEU A 750 4.74 28.77 28.50
C LEU A 750 5.64 28.58 27.28
N ILE A 751 5.14 28.85 26.07
CA ILE A 751 5.94 28.75 24.83
C ILE A 751 7.01 29.86 24.81
N SER A 752 6.64 31.10 25.16
CA SER A 752 7.58 32.23 25.24
C SER A 752 8.73 31.91 26.18
N ASP A 753 8.40 31.34 27.33
CA ASP A 753 9.35 30.94 28.35
C ASP A 753 10.31 29.82 27.92
N ILE A 754 9.83 28.88 27.10
CA ILE A 754 10.63 27.75 26.60
C ILE A 754 11.57 28.17 25.46
N PHE A 755 11.11 29.00 24.53
CA PHE A 755 11.82 29.25 23.27
C PHE A 755 12.46 30.63 23.15
N TYR A 756 12.08 31.60 23.98
CA TYR A 756 12.45 33.02 23.79
C TYR A 756 13.17 33.64 25.00
N ASN A 757 13.58 32.84 25.99
CA ASN A 757 14.38 33.28 27.12
C ASN A 757 15.88 32.99 26.92
N ASP A 758 16.69 34.06 26.86
CA ASP A 758 18.16 34.08 26.94
C ASP A 758 18.97 33.32 25.86
N GLU A 759 18.56 33.34 24.59
CA GLU A 759 19.45 32.96 23.48
C GLU A 759 19.97 34.18 22.71
N LEU A 760 21.28 34.19 22.45
CA LEU A 760 21.91 35.16 21.54
C LEU A 760 21.17 35.12 20.19
N PRO A 761 20.84 36.28 19.58
CA PRO A 761 20.14 36.31 18.30
C PRO A 761 20.90 35.47 17.26
N LEU A 762 20.15 34.70 16.46
CA LEU A 762 20.69 33.87 15.37
C LEU A 762 21.69 34.67 14.52
N VAL A 763 22.98 34.37 14.65
CA VAL A 763 24.07 35.09 13.95
C VAL A 763 24.39 34.43 12.60
N GLU A 764 23.88 33.22 12.32
CA GLU A 764 24.20 32.43 11.12
C GLU A 764 23.04 32.46 10.09
N TRP A 765 23.34 32.89 8.86
CA TRP A 765 22.40 32.95 7.73
C TRP A 765 21.95 31.57 7.20
N GLU A 766 22.64 30.48 7.59
CA GLU A 766 22.34 29.09 7.18
C GLU A 766 21.94 28.21 8.37
N TYR A 767 21.19 28.77 9.33
CA TYR A 767 20.69 27.99 10.46
C TYR A 767 19.69 26.93 10.01
N TYR A 768 20.11 25.67 10.05
CA TYR A 768 19.22 24.51 10.04
C TYR A 768 19.06 24.02 11.48
N PRO A 769 17.86 24.07 12.08
CA PRO A 769 17.63 23.50 13.40
C PRO A 769 18.03 22.02 13.39
N HIS A 770 18.64 21.55 14.48
CA HIS A 770 19.10 20.16 14.60
C HIS A 770 17.96 19.19 14.26
N VAL A 771 18.11 18.53 13.11
CA VAL A 771 17.04 17.73 12.50
C VAL A 771 16.98 16.38 13.20
N GLY A 772 15.80 16.04 13.73
CA GLY A 772 15.35 14.68 14.05
C GLY A 772 15.94 14.03 15.31
N PRO A 773 15.12 13.30 16.10
CA PRO A 773 15.65 12.41 17.12
C PRO A 773 16.45 11.25 16.48
N ARG A 774 17.36 10.66 17.25
CA ARG A 774 18.03 9.39 16.90
C ARG A 774 16.96 8.34 16.55
N PRO A 775 17.07 7.61 15.43
CA PRO A 775 16.10 6.56 15.11
C PRO A 775 16.06 5.51 16.23
N THR A 776 14.89 4.91 16.49
CA THR A 776 14.62 4.01 17.64
C THR A 776 15.53 2.77 17.74
N ARG A 777 16.26 2.46 16.66
CA ARG A 777 17.36 1.45 16.59
C ARG A 777 18.52 1.93 15.71
N GLY A 778 18.67 3.23 15.53
CA GLY A 778 19.64 3.85 14.65
C GLY A 778 20.93 4.26 15.37
N TYR A 779 21.94 4.59 14.57
CA TYR A 779 23.18 5.22 15.03
C TYR A 779 23.09 6.74 14.88
N VAL A 780 23.90 7.48 15.63
CA VAL A 780 24.06 8.93 15.47
C VAL A 780 25.02 9.20 14.31
N GLY A 781 24.63 10.07 13.38
CA GLY A 781 25.47 10.50 12.27
C GLY A 781 26.49 11.58 12.67
N LEU A 782 27.34 11.99 11.73
CA LEU A 782 28.20 13.17 11.86
C LEU A 782 27.86 14.18 10.75
N LYS A 783 27.75 15.46 11.11
CA LYS A 783 27.51 16.54 10.13
C LYS A 783 28.70 16.66 9.19
N ASN A 784 28.43 16.89 7.91
CA ASN A 784 29.46 17.32 6.96
C ASN A 784 29.54 18.85 6.94
N ALA A 785 30.73 19.42 7.18
CA ALA A 785 31.02 20.86 7.11
C ALA A 785 31.27 21.40 5.69
N GLY A 786 31.04 20.59 4.66
CA GLY A 786 31.27 20.90 3.25
C GLY A 786 31.90 19.71 2.54
N ALA A 787 33.22 19.53 2.73
CA ALA A 787 34.02 18.45 2.13
C ALA A 787 34.68 17.56 3.21
N THR A 788 34.03 17.39 4.36
CA THR A 788 34.57 16.59 5.50
C THR A 788 34.07 15.15 5.53
N CYS A 789 33.50 14.65 4.43
CA CYS A 789 32.96 13.28 4.37
C CYS A 789 34.02 12.20 4.61
N TYR A 790 35.28 12.46 4.23
CA TYR A 790 36.42 11.59 4.49
C TYR A 790 36.68 11.43 6.00
N MET A 791 36.56 12.52 6.78
CA MET A 791 36.68 12.46 8.24
C MET A 791 35.57 11.62 8.84
N ASN A 792 34.32 11.87 8.42
CA ASN A 792 33.15 11.20 8.97
C ASN A 792 33.19 9.68 8.73
N ALA A 793 33.63 9.24 7.54
CA ALA A 793 33.78 7.83 7.22
C ALA A 793 34.80 7.14 8.15
N VAL A 794 35.96 7.75 8.36
CA VAL A 794 37.02 7.21 9.23
C VAL A 794 36.60 7.22 10.71
N LEU A 795 36.03 8.32 11.20
CA LEU A 795 35.57 8.46 12.59
C LEU A 795 34.48 7.44 12.94
N GLN A 796 33.50 7.25 12.05
CA GLN A 796 32.45 6.23 12.22
C GLN A 796 33.03 4.81 12.19
N GLN A 797 33.98 4.54 11.29
CA GLN A 797 34.63 3.24 11.22
C GLN A 797 35.41 2.92 12.51
N LEU A 798 36.19 3.87 13.03
CA LEU A 798 36.93 3.73 14.29
C LEU A 798 35.98 3.53 15.49
N TYR A 799 34.87 4.26 15.53
CA TYR A 799 33.85 4.14 16.59
C TYR A 799 33.22 2.74 16.64
N MET A 800 33.01 2.10 15.48
CA MET A 800 32.42 0.76 15.41
C MET A 800 33.37 -0.35 15.89
N ILE A 801 34.67 -0.07 16.00
CA ILE A 801 35.67 -1.01 16.53
C ILE A 801 35.62 -0.98 18.06
N SER A 802 34.88 -1.91 18.66
CA SER A 802 34.61 -1.93 20.11
C SER A 802 35.86 -1.80 21.00
N PRO A 803 36.99 -2.47 20.73
CA PRO A 803 38.23 -2.27 21.51
C PRO A 803 38.79 -0.84 21.43
N VAL A 804 38.73 -0.20 20.26
CA VAL A 804 39.19 1.19 20.05
C VAL A 804 38.24 2.16 20.77
N ARG A 805 36.94 2.04 20.53
CA ARG A 805 35.91 2.88 21.18
C ARG A 805 36.03 2.85 22.70
N ASN A 806 36.05 1.65 23.27
CA ASN A 806 36.10 1.49 24.72
C ASN A 806 37.45 1.95 25.28
N GLY A 807 38.56 1.73 24.56
CA GLY A 807 39.88 2.23 24.96
C GLY A 807 39.95 3.76 25.00
N VAL A 808 39.47 4.43 23.95
CA VAL A 808 39.40 5.91 23.90
C VAL A 808 38.51 6.46 25.01
N LEU A 809 37.37 5.84 25.30
CA LEU A 809 36.42 6.29 26.34
C LEU A 809 36.84 5.90 27.78
N SER A 810 37.83 5.03 27.98
CA SER A 810 38.21 4.53 29.31
C SER A 810 39.00 5.50 30.20
N LEU A 811 39.48 6.61 29.64
CA LEU A 811 40.24 7.61 30.40
C LEU A 811 39.32 8.51 31.23
N SER A 812 39.31 8.27 32.54
CA SER A 812 38.62 9.09 33.54
C SER A 812 39.57 10.12 34.18
N GLU A 813 39.52 11.36 33.68
CA GLU A 813 40.02 12.62 34.29
C GLU A 813 41.54 12.84 34.41
N PRO A 814 42.10 13.89 33.75
CA PRO A 814 41.71 15.30 33.96
C PRO A 814 41.45 16.05 32.64
N ALA A 815 40.35 15.74 31.95
CA ALA A 815 39.91 16.42 30.72
C ALA A 815 38.84 17.50 30.98
N VAL A 816 38.16 17.45 32.13
CA VAL A 816 37.01 18.32 32.44
C VAL A 816 37.43 19.74 32.86
N GLN A 817 38.63 19.93 33.42
CA GLN A 817 39.06 21.25 33.91
C GLN A 817 39.48 22.21 32.79
N LEU A 818 39.99 21.71 31.65
CA LEU A 818 40.41 22.55 30.52
C LEU A 818 39.25 22.97 29.59
N ILE A 819 38.16 22.19 29.54
CA ILE A 819 36.97 22.51 28.73
C ILE A 819 36.28 23.80 29.24
N ASN A 820 36.30 24.02 30.56
CA ASN A 820 35.70 25.22 31.19
C ASN A 820 36.55 26.50 31.03
N GLU A 821 37.83 26.39 30.67
CA GLU A 821 38.70 27.56 30.43
C GLU A 821 38.57 28.09 28.98
N THR A 822 38.30 27.20 28.02
CA THR A 822 38.05 27.59 26.62
C THR A 822 36.76 28.39 26.42
N ASP A 823 35.72 28.17 27.23
CA ASP A 823 34.48 28.97 27.15
C ASP A 823 34.58 30.33 27.88
N LYS A 824 35.49 30.46 28.86
CA LYS A 824 35.66 31.72 29.62
C LYS A 824 36.60 32.72 28.95
N THR A 825 37.52 32.27 28.09
CA THR A 825 38.51 33.15 27.45
C THR A 825 37.97 33.89 26.21
N GLU A 826 36.77 33.56 25.72
CA GLU A 826 36.17 34.23 24.56
C GLU A 826 35.51 35.59 24.86
N GLN A 827 35.38 36.00 26.14
CA GLN A 827 34.81 37.32 26.48
C GLN A 827 35.83 38.46 26.68
N ASP A 828 37.13 38.19 26.91
CA ASP A 828 38.06 39.24 27.37
C ASP A 828 39.24 39.61 26.46
N ASN A 829 39.46 38.96 25.31
CA ASN A 829 40.62 39.27 24.45
C ASN A 829 40.24 39.80 23.05
N LYS A 830 39.62 40.98 23.02
CA LYS A 830 39.75 41.90 21.88
C LYS A 830 40.95 42.82 22.09
N GLY A 831 42.05 42.49 21.42
CA GLY A 831 43.13 43.44 21.13
C GLY A 831 44.35 43.33 22.05
N LYS A 832 45.32 42.50 21.65
CA LYS A 832 46.76 42.74 21.86
C LYS A 832 47.57 41.76 21.02
N SER A 833 48.12 42.27 19.92
CA SER A 833 49.28 41.68 19.24
C SER A 833 50.47 41.76 20.18
N VAL A 834 51.02 40.61 20.59
CA VAL A 834 52.29 40.54 21.33
C VAL A 834 53.20 39.55 20.63
N ASP A 835 54.17 40.10 19.89
CA ASP A 835 55.42 39.42 19.57
C ASP A 835 56.12 39.05 20.90
N GLY A 836 56.39 37.77 21.10
CA GLY A 836 57.05 37.22 22.28
C GLY A 836 57.51 35.77 22.02
N PRO A 837 58.57 35.29 22.70
CA PRO A 837 59.60 34.44 22.10
C PRO A 837 59.19 32.99 21.85
N LEU A 838 59.76 32.41 20.79
CA LEU A 838 59.74 30.99 20.42
C LEU A 838 59.78 30.04 21.65
N VAL A 839 58.62 29.48 21.98
CA VAL A 839 58.47 28.33 22.89
C VAL A 839 59.05 27.10 22.17
N PRO A 840 59.79 26.21 22.85
CA PRO A 840 60.38 25.04 22.21
C PRO A 840 59.30 24.14 21.57
N ALA A 841 59.49 23.81 20.29
CA ALA A 841 58.54 23.08 19.42
C ALA A 841 58.09 21.69 19.91
N SER A 842 58.63 21.20 21.04
CA SER A 842 58.32 19.89 21.63
C SER A 842 57.11 19.90 22.58
N THR A 843 56.77 21.05 23.18
CA THR A 843 55.65 21.16 24.13
C THR A 843 54.31 21.33 23.41
N ASP A 844 54.33 22.03 22.27
CA ASP A 844 53.17 22.38 21.44
C ASP A 844 52.50 21.16 20.77
N ARG A 845 53.32 20.18 20.36
CA ARG A 845 52.82 18.94 19.74
C ARG A 845 52.06 18.05 20.73
N LYS A 846 52.56 17.91 21.96
CA LYS A 846 51.91 17.09 23.00
C LYS A 846 50.53 17.64 23.35
N GLU A 847 50.40 18.96 23.50
CA GLU A 847 49.13 19.61 23.78
C GLU A 847 48.14 19.43 22.62
N THR A 848 48.62 19.51 21.38
CA THR A 848 47.80 19.26 20.18
C THR A 848 47.25 17.82 20.15
N HIS A 849 48.08 16.82 20.43
CA HIS A 849 47.65 15.42 20.46
C HIS A 849 46.61 15.16 21.58
N ILE A 850 46.77 15.79 22.74
CA ILE A 850 45.80 15.72 23.84
C ILE A 850 44.45 16.33 23.43
N LYS A 851 44.45 17.51 22.79
CA LYS A 851 43.23 18.15 22.28
C LYS A 851 42.51 17.25 21.28
N VAL A 852 43.24 16.67 20.31
CA VAL A 852 42.65 15.74 19.33
C VAL A 852 42.04 14.51 20.00
N LEU A 853 42.72 13.92 20.99
CA LEU A 853 42.17 12.82 21.78
C LEU A 853 40.87 13.22 22.51
N MET A 854 40.85 14.38 23.16
CA MET A 854 39.66 14.88 23.86
C MET A 854 38.48 15.15 22.93
N GLN A 855 38.74 15.71 21.74
CA GLN A 855 37.71 15.91 20.73
C GLN A 855 37.18 14.58 20.21
N LEU A 856 38.05 13.57 20.02
CA LEU A 856 37.62 12.22 19.64
C LEU A 856 36.78 11.55 20.72
N GLN A 857 37.13 11.72 22.00
CA GLN A 857 36.31 11.25 23.13
C GLN A 857 34.93 11.90 23.12
N THR A 858 34.87 13.22 22.89
CA THR A 858 33.62 13.97 22.76
C THR A 858 32.76 13.42 21.63
N ILE A 859 33.36 13.16 20.46
CA ILE A 859 32.67 12.55 19.32
C ILE A 859 32.12 11.17 19.71
N PHE A 860 32.95 10.29 20.26
CA PHE A 860 32.53 8.92 20.62
C PHE A 860 31.45 8.91 21.70
N GLY A 861 31.49 9.83 22.66
CA GLY A 861 30.44 10.01 23.66
C GLY A 861 29.10 10.39 23.02
N HIS A 862 29.08 11.34 22.09
CA HIS A 862 27.87 11.70 21.35
C HIS A 862 27.38 10.60 20.41
N LEU A 863 28.27 9.81 19.82
CA LEU A 863 27.88 8.66 18.99
C LEU A 863 27.26 7.54 19.84
N LEU A 864 27.72 7.37 21.08
CA LEU A 864 27.21 6.38 22.03
C LEU A 864 25.86 6.79 22.62
N GLU A 865 25.78 7.99 23.21
CA GLU A 865 24.65 8.43 24.05
C GLU A 865 23.77 9.52 23.41
N GLY A 866 24.17 10.09 22.27
CA GLY A 866 23.44 11.17 21.62
C GLY A 866 22.01 10.77 21.25
N LYS A 867 21.06 11.67 21.51
CA LYS A 867 19.63 11.51 21.18
C LYS A 867 19.22 12.23 19.89
N VAL A 868 20.16 12.88 19.22
CA VAL A 868 19.96 13.59 17.95
C VAL A 868 20.32 12.69 16.77
N GLN A 869 19.77 12.99 15.59
CA GLN A 869 20.08 12.26 14.36
C GLN A 869 21.58 12.31 14.00
N PHE A 870 22.26 13.43 14.27
CA PHE A 870 23.69 13.59 14.03
C PHE A 870 24.35 14.57 15.02
N TYR A 871 25.64 14.40 15.26
CA TYR A 871 26.48 15.32 16.04
C TYR A 871 27.28 16.26 15.11
N VAL A 872 27.54 17.49 15.58
CA VAL A 872 28.34 18.50 14.85
C VAL A 872 29.69 18.68 15.58
N PRO A 873 30.78 18.07 15.09
CA PRO A 873 32.07 18.07 15.79
C PRO A 873 32.87 19.37 15.59
N LYS A 874 32.30 20.52 15.97
CA LYS A 874 32.93 21.86 15.79
C LYS A 874 34.31 21.95 16.48
N GLY A 875 34.44 21.39 17.68
CA GLY A 875 35.72 21.36 18.41
C GLY A 875 36.80 20.58 17.67
N PHE A 876 36.46 19.40 17.14
CA PHE A 876 37.38 18.61 16.32
C PHE A 876 37.84 19.36 15.07
N TRP A 877 36.92 20.03 14.36
CA TRP A 877 37.26 20.86 13.20
C TRP A 877 38.20 22.03 13.54
N LYS A 878 38.07 22.61 14.73
CA LYS A 878 38.90 23.71 15.22
C LYS A 878 40.31 23.24 15.60
N ASP A 879 40.42 22.06 16.23
CA ASP A 879 41.66 21.60 16.86
C ASP A 879 42.50 20.66 15.99
N PHE A 880 41.89 19.91 15.06
CA PHE A 880 42.61 18.98 14.22
C PHE A 880 43.52 19.70 13.21
N ARG A 881 44.71 19.14 12.99
CA ARG A 881 45.73 19.65 12.06
C ARG A 881 46.19 18.52 11.14
N LEU A 882 46.25 18.76 9.84
CA LEU A 882 46.81 17.83 8.85
C LEU A 882 48.13 18.42 8.36
N GLU A 883 49.22 17.64 8.41
CA GLU A 883 50.59 18.12 8.13
C GLU A 883 51.00 19.41 8.91
N GLY A 884 50.42 19.60 10.10
CA GLY A 884 50.67 20.78 10.94
C GLY A 884 49.86 22.03 10.58
N GLN A 885 49.03 21.99 9.53
CA GLN A 885 48.17 23.10 9.11
C GLN A 885 46.72 22.91 9.57
N GLN A 886 46.00 24.02 9.77
CA GLN A 886 44.57 23.98 10.05
C GLN A 886 43.81 23.54 8.80
N VAL A 887 42.95 22.54 8.95
CA VAL A 887 42.21 21.96 7.83
C VAL A 887 41.14 22.92 7.33
N ASN A 888 41.12 23.16 6.02
CA ASN A 888 40.02 23.85 5.36
C ASN A 888 38.84 22.88 5.18
N LEU A 889 37.73 23.12 5.87
CA LEU A 889 36.56 22.22 5.87
C LEU A 889 35.84 22.12 4.50
N ARG A 890 36.20 22.98 3.55
CA ARG A 890 35.70 22.98 2.17
C ARG A 890 36.62 22.22 1.20
N GLU A 891 37.78 21.77 1.66
CA GLU A 891 38.72 20.98 0.86
C GLU A 891 38.55 19.48 1.16
N GLN A 892 38.55 18.69 0.10
CA GLN A 892 38.51 17.24 0.19
C GLN A 892 39.95 16.71 0.33
N HIS A 893 40.16 15.80 1.28
CA HIS A 893 41.44 15.11 1.48
C HIS A 893 41.29 13.59 1.31
N ASP A 894 42.43 12.90 1.21
CA ASP A 894 42.48 11.44 1.25
C ASP A 894 42.09 10.94 2.64
N ALA A 895 41.10 10.04 2.70
CA ALA A 895 40.64 9.43 3.94
C ALA A 895 41.73 8.61 4.63
N PHE A 896 42.64 7.98 3.88
CA PHE A 896 43.73 7.19 4.43
C PHE A 896 44.81 8.07 5.06
N GLU A 897 45.10 9.22 4.46
CA GLU A 897 46.03 10.21 5.02
C GLU A 897 45.50 10.80 6.33
N PHE A 898 44.21 11.15 6.34
CA PHE A 898 43.50 11.55 7.57
C PHE A 898 43.54 10.46 8.63
N PHE A 899 43.28 9.21 8.25
CA PHE A 899 43.33 8.06 9.15
C PHE A 899 44.71 7.95 9.82
N ASN A 900 45.80 7.93 9.05
CA ASN A 900 47.16 7.79 9.58
C ASN A 900 47.49 8.94 10.57
N THR A 901 47.18 10.18 10.20
CA THR A 901 47.44 11.34 11.06
C THR A 901 46.60 11.30 12.36
N LEU A 902 45.34 10.86 12.26
CA LEU A 902 44.44 10.75 13.40
C LEU A 902 44.90 9.66 14.37
N VAL A 903 45.21 8.45 13.87
CA VAL A 903 45.58 7.32 14.75
C VAL A 903 46.90 7.59 15.49
N ASP A 904 47.88 8.19 14.81
CA ASP A 904 49.13 8.61 15.42
C ASP A 904 48.89 9.66 16.51
N SER A 905 48.06 10.67 16.22
CA SER A 905 47.74 11.73 17.18
C SER A 905 47.02 11.21 18.42
N VAL A 906 46.11 10.25 18.25
CA VAL A 906 45.36 9.65 19.36
C VAL A 906 46.27 8.79 20.22
N ASP A 907 47.10 7.94 19.62
CA ASP A 907 48.03 7.09 20.39
C ASP A 907 49.12 7.91 21.10
N GLU A 908 49.63 8.99 20.49
CA GLU A 908 50.52 9.94 21.18
C GLU A 908 49.80 10.69 22.32
N GLY A 909 48.53 11.05 22.13
CA GLY A 909 47.68 11.61 23.18
C GLY A 909 47.48 10.64 24.35
N LEU A 910 47.24 9.36 24.06
CA LEU A 910 47.12 8.29 25.07
C LEU A 910 48.43 8.08 25.83
N LYS A 911 49.57 8.05 25.12
CA LYS A 911 50.91 7.97 25.74
C LYS A 911 51.18 9.14 26.68
N ALA A 912 50.68 10.34 26.36
CA ALA A 912 50.82 11.50 27.23
C ALA A 912 50.15 11.32 28.61
N TYR A 913 49.12 10.46 28.69
CA TYR A 913 48.46 10.06 29.93
C TYR A 913 48.95 8.71 30.50
N ASN A 914 50.09 8.20 30.05
CA ASN A 914 50.60 6.86 30.37
C ASN A 914 49.60 5.73 30.06
N ALA A 915 48.69 5.95 29.12
CA ALA A 915 47.73 4.95 28.67
C ALA A 915 48.32 4.08 27.56
N THR A 916 47.75 2.88 27.39
CA THR A 916 48.16 1.99 26.30
C THR A 916 47.75 2.63 24.96
N PRO A 917 48.65 2.70 23.95
CA PRO A 917 48.31 3.15 22.61
C PRO A 917 47.37 2.13 21.95
N ILE A 918 46.07 2.33 22.15
CA ILE A 918 45.05 1.32 21.87
C ILE A 918 44.91 1.08 20.36
N ILE A 919 45.15 2.11 19.54
CA ILE A 919 44.96 1.97 18.10
C ILE A 919 46.06 1.11 17.50
N SER A 920 47.33 1.40 17.81
CA SER A 920 48.48 0.57 17.42
C SER A 920 48.36 -0.86 17.98
N LYS A 921 47.85 -1.04 19.20
CA LYS A 921 47.61 -2.37 19.77
C LYS A 921 46.56 -3.18 19.00
N VAL A 922 45.51 -2.53 18.49
CA VAL A 922 44.38 -3.20 17.84
C VAL A 922 44.57 -3.35 16.33
N LEU A 923 45.15 -2.34 15.68
CA LEU A 923 45.29 -2.26 14.21
C LEU A 923 46.73 -2.47 13.73
N GLY A 924 47.72 -2.38 14.62
CA GLY A 924 49.13 -2.48 14.27
C GLY A 924 49.54 -3.91 13.92
N GLY A 925 50.27 -4.04 12.81
CA GLY A 925 50.97 -5.25 12.41
C GLY A 925 52.47 -4.98 12.24
N SER A 926 53.26 -6.04 12.11
CA SER A 926 54.68 -5.93 11.75
C SER A 926 54.98 -6.87 10.60
N PHE A 927 55.82 -6.41 9.67
CA PHE A 927 56.35 -7.24 8.59
C PHE A 927 57.78 -7.65 8.92
N ALA A 928 58.16 -8.87 8.54
CA ALA A 928 59.56 -9.25 8.44
C ALA A 928 60.03 -8.97 7.01
N ASP A 929 60.68 -7.81 6.80
CA ASP A 929 61.33 -7.50 5.52
C ASP A 929 62.62 -8.32 5.38
N GLN A 930 62.51 -9.45 4.67
CA GLN A 930 63.58 -10.42 4.51
C GLN A 930 64.34 -10.18 3.22
N LYS A 931 65.64 -9.95 3.34
CA LYS A 931 66.52 -9.66 2.20
C LYS A 931 67.28 -10.92 1.81
N ILE A 932 66.55 -11.82 1.16
CA ILE A 932 67.10 -13.08 0.66
C ILE A 932 68.00 -12.79 -0.55
N CYS A 933 69.30 -12.86 -0.35
CA CYS A 933 70.27 -12.58 -1.39
C CYS A 933 70.26 -13.69 -2.44
N LYS A 934 70.03 -13.35 -3.71
CA LYS A 934 70.03 -14.36 -4.80
C LYS A 934 71.43 -14.85 -5.18
N GLY A 935 72.47 -14.06 -4.88
CA GLY A 935 73.86 -14.34 -5.27
C GLY A 935 74.77 -14.86 -4.15
N CYS A 936 74.26 -14.99 -2.92
CA CYS A 936 75.01 -15.52 -1.78
C CYS A 936 74.04 -16.05 -0.71
N PRO A 937 74.47 -16.90 0.24
CA PRO A 937 73.56 -17.58 1.18
C PRO A 937 73.03 -16.69 2.32
N HIS A 938 73.25 -15.38 2.28
CA HIS A 938 72.75 -14.44 3.29
C HIS A 938 71.23 -14.18 3.13
N ARG A 939 70.51 -13.99 4.23
CA ARG A 939 69.07 -13.67 4.29
C ARG A 939 68.79 -12.57 5.29
#